data_AF-A0AA38X4S6-F1
#
_entry.id   AF-A0AA38X4S6-F1
#
_cell.length_a   1.000
_cell.length_b   1.000
_cell.length_c   1.000
_cell.angle_alpha   90.00
_cell.angle_beta   90.00
_cell.angle_gamma   90.00
#
_symmetry.space_group_name_H-M   'P 1'
#
loop_
_entity.id
_entity.type
_entity.pdbx_description
1 polymer ?
#
loop_
_entity_poly.entity_id
_entity_poly.type
_entity_poly.pdbx_seq_one_letter_code
_entity_poly.pdbx_strand_id
1 'polypeptide(L)'
;MRLATYTATSLAFLGLAASAVAQNSTDLSWVPFDRQKFDGNVALDPAGDVQLFWRTGATNSTFGIASRSSGYLALGFSQTGAMTGADMAVGYKDQDGNFIFENRHAMGFVTPEVSPDQGNNMRLQEGHQADGVTSFVFEKENKAACLETQSDVATDAWQWFIYAFSDENIFARHAPGHNGKQYVKLGTGKTISTNDVRNIDGALNFTIAQPELTIPTQETTYCYTLHKMPAGKTNYLLGERPNDSSPLLHHLVLYSCFGLPDEYLAMLGKEPNCDYQNFSNPCNGFVTEWAPGMSGRTFEPGYGKPFGTDHYEYVMLETHYNNPKLIEGAKDTAAYTFLYTEDPVDTAIGTLTLGDLQVEGWFLEPGKPLVAHSTICTPECTDHWPSEGITAVSVFHHMHYRGRNARVQIVRGGKEITPLSTLRDFEYGHQFSKNLNSIQLLPGDQLITTCEFDTSNDTKPVPGGLPSKDEMCFAWVDYYPANNILACTQINMGTSPQNPINGTAALCLDSSAAIPDIYDSPFLTATFQNLSASGKNCPADNTTVSEPSNQAAVLRTCPETDVCFSLNVPEQSARSSSGDIYFQISAPTTYSWVALAQGTAMSNANMFVMYSSADGQNVTLSPRTTSGHVMPTHNVAADVSLLEGSGIANGRMTANVRCGNCDRWGTGTMSLQGGSSNWLHAHLQGSPINSDDTSVSISQHDAMGSFQWDLSRATGGSGGNPFINASATTTTTGAGGQNSWERLSTQTQMRFVQAHGALASIAFVAILPIGAILVRLASFHGLLWAHASLQIFAYAVFIAAAGLGIFMAKGGAYLNEPHAIIGMTLLGTLFFMPFLGTIHHKIYKKVQKRTVWSYVHIFTGRVLVILGMINGGLGLRLAAAQRSYLIAYGVFAGLMGVAYIGTIFFGEYKRSQEPLPNAAASSTVYHDPKQLSREESGSDASHETML
;
A
#
# COMPACT_ATOMS: atom_id res chain seq x y z
N MET A 1 -25.94 -42.26 48.52
CA MET A 1 -26.20 -40.81 48.67
C MET A 1 -26.25 -40.25 47.24
N ARG A 2 -27.40 -40.16 46.55
CA ARG A 2 -28.50 -39.15 46.69
C ARG A 2 -27.91 -37.73 46.52
N LEU A 3 -28.22 -36.92 45.51
CA LEU A 3 -29.50 -36.48 44.90
C LEU A 3 -29.21 -35.92 43.46
N ALA A 4 -29.93 -36.29 42.38
CA ALA A 4 -31.14 -35.63 41.81
C ALA A 4 -30.83 -34.44 40.87
N THR A 5 -30.85 -34.55 39.52
CA THR A 5 -31.96 -34.61 38.52
C THR A 5 -32.47 -33.25 38.00
N TYR A 6 -32.33 -33.08 36.67
CA TYR A 6 -33.28 -32.58 35.65
C TYR A 6 -34.14 -31.31 35.90
N THR A 7 -34.04 -30.36 34.95
CA THR A 7 -35.02 -29.43 34.32
C THR A 7 -34.21 -28.20 33.85
N ALA A 8 -34.24 -27.68 32.62
CA ALA A 8 -35.28 -27.63 31.61
C ALA A 8 -34.66 -27.53 30.19
N THR A 9 -35.04 -28.45 29.32
CA THR A 9 -35.04 -28.31 27.86
C THR A 9 -36.48 -28.01 27.46
N SER A 10 -36.78 -26.77 27.05
CA SER A 10 -37.94 -26.37 26.21
C SER A 10 -38.07 -24.83 26.22
N LEU A 11 -37.21 -24.11 25.50
CA LEU A 11 -37.41 -22.70 25.03
C LEU A 11 -36.14 -22.20 24.32
N ALA A 12 -35.73 -22.85 23.23
CA ALA A 12 -34.67 -22.34 22.34
C ALA A 12 -34.70 -23.03 20.97
N PHE A 13 -35.87 -23.25 20.39
CA PHE A 13 -36.03 -23.72 19.01
C PHE A 13 -37.28 -23.09 18.40
N LEU A 14 -37.19 -21.80 18.12
CA LEU A 14 -38.09 -21.03 17.23
C LEU A 14 -37.44 -19.66 17.04
N GLY A 15 -36.39 -19.60 16.22
CA GLY A 15 -35.69 -18.36 15.94
C GLY A 15 -34.27 -18.60 15.45
N LEU A 16 -34.13 -19.29 14.30
CA LEU A 16 -32.95 -19.29 13.43
C LEU A 16 -33.29 -20.13 12.18
N ALA A 17 -34.34 -19.69 11.49
CA ALA A 17 -34.68 -20.11 10.13
C ALA A 17 -35.48 -18.95 9.50
N ALA A 18 -34.81 -17.81 9.36
CA ALA A 18 -35.20 -16.79 8.42
C ALA A 18 -34.02 -16.64 7.45
N SER A 19 -33.96 -17.56 6.49
CA SER A 19 -33.19 -17.35 5.29
C SER A 19 -33.67 -16.06 4.63
N ALA A 20 -32.68 -15.27 4.22
CA ALA A 20 -32.81 -14.05 3.47
C ALA A 20 -33.94 -14.08 2.43
N VAL A 21 -34.92 -13.22 2.65
CA VAL A 21 -35.48 -12.44 1.55
C VAL A 21 -35.12 -11.01 1.92
N ALA A 22 -33.99 -10.52 1.38
CA ALA A 22 -33.76 -9.09 1.32
C ALA A 22 -34.93 -8.53 0.50
N GLN A 23 -35.96 -8.03 1.18
CA GLN A 23 -36.96 -7.20 0.53
C GLN A 23 -36.20 -5.97 0.07
N ASN A 24 -35.92 -5.91 -1.22
CA ASN A 24 -35.45 -4.71 -1.89
C ASN A 24 -36.53 -3.64 -1.63
N SER A 25 -36.37 -2.86 -0.57
CA SER A 25 -37.37 -1.88 -0.15
C SER A 25 -37.40 -0.79 -1.20
N THR A 26 -38.34 -0.91 -2.13
CA THR A 26 -38.66 0.15 -3.12
C THR A 26 -39.28 1.38 -2.45
N ASP A 27 -39.55 1.32 -1.14
CA ASP A 27 -39.95 2.47 -0.35
C ASP A 27 -38.79 3.45 -0.18
N LEU A 28 -38.82 4.48 -1.01
CA LEU A 28 -37.90 5.62 -1.02
C LEU A 28 -38.53 6.87 -0.36
N SER A 29 -39.60 6.72 0.42
CA SER A 29 -40.28 7.84 1.10
C SER A 29 -39.43 8.56 2.14
N TRP A 30 -38.37 7.90 2.63
CA TRP A 30 -37.41 8.43 3.59
C TRP A 30 -36.33 9.33 2.95
N VAL A 31 -36.22 9.35 1.61
CA VAL A 31 -35.29 10.22 0.89
C VAL A 31 -35.86 11.65 0.88
N PRO A 32 -35.17 12.64 1.46
CA PRO A 32 -35.76 13.93 1.79
C PRO A 32 -35.81 14.93 0.61
N PHE A 33 -35.15 14.62 -0.51
CA PHE A 33 -35.11 15.47 -1.69
C PHE A 33 -36.09 15.05 -2.79
N ASP A 34 -36.37 15.98 -3.72
CA ASP A 34 -37.27 15.74 -4.85
C ASP A 34 -36.65 14.78 -5.88
N ARG A 35 -37.10 13.53 -5.82
CA ARG A 35 -36.64 12.44 -6.69
C ARG A 35 -37.06 12.61 -8.15
N GLN A 36 -38.05 13.47 -8.46
CA GLN A 36 -38.50 13.68 -9.85
C GLN A 36 -37.48 14.44 -10.71
N LYS A 37 -36.43 15.00 -10.09
CA LYS A 37 -35.33 15.69 -10.78
C LYS A 37 -34.27 14.76 -11.38
N PHE A 38 -34.38 13.46 -11.15
CA PHE A 38 -33.39 12.46 -11.56
C PHE A 38 -33.95 11.48 -12.58
N ASP A 39 -33.09 11.02 -13.48
CA ASP A 39 -33.45 10.08 -14.55
C ASP A 39 -33.22 8.62 -14.14
N GLY A 40 -32.35 8.39 -13.15
CA GLY A 40 -32.01 7.06 -12.65
C GLY A 40 -31.75 7.05 -11.15
N ASN A 41 -31.92 5.87 -10.54
CA ASN A 41 -31.59 5.60 -9.15
C ASN A 41 -31.15 4.15 -8.95
N VAL A 42 -30.35 3.91 -7.90
CA VAL A 42 -29.90 2.57 -7.52
C VAL A 42 -29.55 2.53 -6.02
N ALA A 43 -29.80 1.39 -5.38
CA ALA A 43 -29.24 1.09 -4.06
C ALA A 43 -27.75 0.77 -4.21
N LEU A 44 -26.90 1.43 -3.42
CA LEU A 44 -25.46 1.14 -3.41
C LEU A 44 -25.11 -0.03 -2.47
N ASP A 45 -25.95 -0.31 -1.49
CA ASP A 45 -25.80 -1.39 -0.53
C ASP A 45 -26.94 -2.44 -0.66
N PRO A 46 -26.73 -3.69 -0.23
CA PRO A 46 -27.76 -4.72 -0.31
C PRO A 46 -29.00 -4.49 0.56
N ALA A 47 -28.91 -3.69 1.63
CA ALA A 47 -30.05 -3.39 2.51
C ALA A 47 -30.92 -2.25 1.95
N GLY A 48 -30.40 -1.48 0.99
CA GLY A 48 -31.06 -0.31 0.43
C GLY A 48 -31.00 0.91 1.34
N ASP A 49 -30.10 0.90 2.33
CA ASP A 49 -29.90 1.99 3.29
C ASP A 49 -29.10 3.15 2.71
N VAL A 50 -28.45 2.97 1.56
CA VAL A 50 -27.73 3.98 0.79
C VAL A 50 -28.25 4.03 -0.64
N GLN A 51 -28.87 5.15 -1.01
CA GLN A 51 -29.50 5.34 -2.31
C GLN A 51 -28.77 6.42 -3.11
N LEU A 52 -28.41 6.10 -4.35
CA LEU A 52 -27.84 7.03 -5.32
C LEU A 52 -28.90 7.36 -6.38
N PHE A 53 -28.98 8.63 -6.74
CA PHE A 53 -29.82 9.18 -7.80
C PHE A 53 -28.95 10.01 -8.73
N TRP A 54 -29.23 9.99 -10.04
CA TRP A 54 -28.46 10.76 -11.00
C TRP A 54 -29.32 11.28 -12.17
N ARG A 55 -28.83 12.37 -12.75
CA ARG A 55 -29.27 12.91 -14.04
C ARG A 55 -28.04 13.33 -14.81
N THR A 56 -27.83 12.76 -15.98
CA THR A 56 -26.70 13.13 -16.84
C THR A 56 -27.05 14.35 -17.68
N GLY A 57 -26.13 15.31 -17.75
CA GLY A 57 -26.24 16.46 -18.65
C GLY A 57 -25.08 16.50 -19.64
N ALA A 58 -25.08 17.47 -20.55
CA ALA A 58 -24.02 17.61 -21.56
C ALA A 58 -22.67 18.04 -20.95
N THR A 59 -22.70 19.03 -20.05
CA THR A 59 -21.48 19.56 -19.39
C THR A 59 -21.38 19.10 -17.95
N ASN A 60 -22.49 19.15 -17.21
CA ASN A 60 -22.55 18.75 -15.81
C ASN A 60 -23.61 17.68 -15.61
N SER A 61 -23.39 16.79 -14.63
CA SER A 61 -24.36 15.82 -14.16
C SER A 61 -24.77 16.14 -12.72
N THR A 62 -26.03 15.87 -12.39
CA THR A 62 -26.56 16.08 -11.03
C THR A 62 -26.66 14.73 -10.31
N PHE A 63 -26.19 14.68 -9.07
CA PHE A 63 -26.19 13.48 -8.23
C PHE A 63 -26.84 13.77 -6.89
N GLY A 64 -27.73 12.88 -6.45
CA GLY A 64 -28.31 12.89 -5.12
C GLY A 64 -27.94 11.61 -4.39
N ILE A 65 -27.48 11.71 -3.15
CA ILE A 65 -27.21 10.54 -2.30
C ILE A 65 -27.89 10.70 -0.95
N ALA A 66 -28.45 9.60 -0.44
CA ALA A 66 -29.04 9.52 0.90
C ALA A 66 -28.61 8.23 1.60
N SER A 67 -28.29 8.32 2.89
CA SER A 67 -28.03 7.18 3.77
C SER A 67 -28.89 7.24 5.03
N ARG A 68 -29.28 6.07 5.55
CA ARG A 68 -29.82 5.93 6.90
C ARG A 68 -28.70 5.99 7.95
N SER A 69 -28.09 7.15 8.09
CA SER A 69 -27.04 7.41 9.06
C SER A 69 -27.15 8.81 9.68
N SER A 70 -26.61 8.98 10.88
CA SER A 70 -26.67 10.25 11.63
C SER A 70 -25.41 11.12 11.51
N GLY A 71 -24.37 10.61 10.86
CA GLY A 71 -23.06 11.25 10.72
C GLY A 71 -22.70 11.55 9.27
N TYR A 72 -21.42 11.48 8.93
CA TYR A 72 -21.01 11.78 7.55
C TYR A 72 -21.53 10.75 6.54
N LEU A 73 -21.71 11.22 5.31
CA LEU A 73 -21.96 10.42 4.12
C LEU A 73 -20.99 10.84 3.02
N ALA A 74 -20.38 9.87 2.34
CA ALA A 74 -19.44 10.08 1.25
C ALA A 74 -19.83 9.26 0.02
N LEU A 75 -19.73 9.89 -1.15
CA LEU A 75 -19.86 9.28 -2.48
C LEU A 75 -18.59 9.55 -3.27
N GLY A 76 -17.91 8.50 -3.74
CA GLY A 76 -16.73 8.59 -4.58
C GLY A 76 -16.97 8.12 -6.01
N PHE A 77 -16.46 8.86 -6.98
CA PHE A 77 -16.33 8.49 -8.39
C PHE A 77 -14.96 7.85 -8.58
N SER A 78 -14.92 6.56 -8.91
CA SER A 78 -13.68 5.81 -9.06
C SER A 78 -13.55 5.22 -10.47
N GLN A 79 -12.34 5.11 -11.02
CA GLN A 79 -12.12 4.39 -12.28
C GLN A 79 -12.08 2.87 -12.07
N THR A 80 -11.55 2.40 -10.92
CA THR A 80 -11.30 0.99 -10.61
C THR A 80 -12.29 0.40 -9.60
N GLY A 81 -13.09 1.25 -8.95
CA GLY A 81 -13.84 0.88 -7.75
C GLY A 81 -12.96 0.78 -6.49
N ALA A 82 -11.69 1.19 -6.57
CA ALA A 82 -10.83 1.42 -5.41
C ALA A 82 -10.98 2.86 -4.89
N MET A 83 -10.44 3.11 -3.69
CA MET A 83 -10.30 4.48 -3.17
C MET A 83 -9.23 5.26 -3.95
N THR A 84 -8.14 4.61 -4.37
CA THR A 84 -7.06 5.23 -5.14
C THR A 84 -7.62 5.90 -6.41
N GLY A 85 -7.34 7.19 -6.60
CA GLY A 85 -7.82 8.00 -7.72
C GLY A 85 -9.26 8.51 -7.61
N ALA A 86 -9.98 8.19 -6.52
CA ALA A 86 -11.39 8.55 -6.41
C ALA A 86 -11.59 10.04 -6.11
N ASP A 87 -12.57 10.64 -6.78
CA ASP A 87 -13.06 12.00 -6.54
C ASP A 87 -14.35 11.91 -5.71
N MET A 88 -14.42 12.57 -4.56
CA MET A 88 -15.35 12.23 -3.48
C MET A 88 -16.15 13.44 -2.99
N ALA A 89 -17.46 13.34 -3.06
CA ALA A 89 -18.38 14.25 -2.41
C ALA A 89 -18.65 13.78 -0.98
N VAL A 90 -18.35 14.61 0.03
CA VAL A 90 -18.57 14.29 1.45
C VAL A 90 -19.50 15.31 2.08
N GLY A 91 -20.55 14.85 2.77
CA GLY A 91 -21.53 15.69 3.46
C GLY A 91 -21.72 15.29 4.93
N TYR A 92 -21.79 16.28 5.83
CA TYR A 92 -22.02 16.09 7.27
C TYR A 92 -22.46 17.41 7.94
N LYS A 93 -22.89 17.40 9.22
CA LYS A 93 -23.09 18.65 9.97
C LYS A 93 -21.88 19.04 10.81
N ASP A 94 -21.55 20.33 10.82
CA ASP A 94 -20.55 20.88 11.75
C ASP A 94 -21.09 20.99 13.19
N GLN A 95 -20.24 21.50 14.10
CA GLN A 95 -20.59 21.69 15.51
C GLN A 95 -21.69 22.74 15.74
N ASP A 96 -21.88 23.65 14.79
CA ASP A 96 -22.89 24.70 14.82
C ASP A 96 -24.23 24.24 14.18
N GLY A 97 -24.26 23.03 13.62
CA GLY A 97 -25.42 22.41 12.99
C GLY A 97 -25.60 22.75 11.51
N ASN A 98 -24.63 23.45 10.89
CA ASN A 98 -24.65 23.74 9.46
C ASN A 98 -24.26 22.51 8.66
N PHE A 99 -24.88 22.32 7.50
CA PHE A 99 -24.49 21.25 6.58
C PHE A 99 -23.23 21.65 5.82
N ILE A 100 -22.20 20.85 5.94
CA ILE A 100 -20.91 20.97 5.27
C ILE A 100 -20.88 20.02 4.07
N PHE A 101 -20.38 20.50 2.95
CA PHE A 101 -20.08 19.71 1.76
C PHE A 101 -18.62 19.95 1.36
N GLU A 102 -17.89 18.87 1.14
CA GLU A 102 -16.49 18.92 0.73
C GLU A 102 -16.29 18.08 -0.53
N ASN A 103 -15.56 18.64 -1.49
CA ASN A 103 -14.96 17.86 -2.57
C ASN A 103 -13.62 17.27 -2.07
N ARG A 104 -13.39 15.98 -2.18
CA ARG A 104 -12.18 15.33 -1.69
C ARG A 104 -11.57 14.41 -2.73
N HIS A 105 -10.26 14.23 -2.71
CA HIS A 105 -9.56 13.36 -3.62
C HIS A 105 -8.73 12.33 -2.85
N ALA A 106 -8.85 11.07 -3.24
CA ALA A 106 -8.19 9.95 -2.56
C ALA A 106 -6.97 9.48 -3.34
N MET A 107 -5.78 9.63 -2.75
CA MET A 107 -4.50 9.18 -3.33
C MET A 107 -4.17 7.70 -3.04
N GLY A 108 -5.08 6.98 -2.39
CA GLY A 108 -4.88 5.61 -1.93
C GLY A 108 -5.90 5.22 -0.84
N PHE A 109 -5.63 4.13 -0.13
CA PHE A 109 -6.40 3.69 1.05
C PHE A 109 -6.07 4.50 2.32
N VAL A 110 -5.99 5.82 2.16
CA VAL A 110 -5.73 6.81 3.20
C VAL A 110 -6.89 7.79 3.28
N THR A 111 -6.90 8.66 4.30
CA THR A 111 -7.93 9.71 4.40
C THR A 111 -7.91 10.59 3.15
N PRO A 112 -9.02 10.71 2.41
CA PRO A 112 -9.11 11.57 1.23
C PRO A 112 -8.82 13.03 1.58
N GLU A 113 -7.95 13.67 0.80
CA GLU A 113 -7.56 15.07 0.98
C GLU A 113 -8.64 15.99 0.42
N VAL A 114 -8.76 17.20 0.98
CA VAL A 114 -9.69 18.20 0.42
C VAL A 114 -9.15 18.66 -0.92
N SER A 115 -9.96 18.54 -1.98
CA SER A 115 -9.53 18.87 -3.33
C SER A 115 -9.27 20.39 -3.47
N PRO A 116 -8.16 20.81 -4.12
CA PRO A 116 -7.84 22.23 -4.32
C PRO A 116 -8.91 23.04 -5.07
N ASP A 117 -9.79 22.38 -5.83
CA ASP A 117 -10.81 22.96 -6.70
C ASP A 117 -12.21 23.00 -6.05
N GLN A 118 -12.29 23.18 -4.71
CA GLN A 118 -13.56 23.29 -3.99
C GLN A 118 -14.54 24.21 -4.75
N GLY A 119 -15.71 23.69 -5.12
CA GLY A 119 -16.75 24.46 -5.81
C GLY A 119 -16.64 24.56 -7.33
N ASN A 120 -15.51 24.18 -7.95
CA ASN A 120 -15.32 24.22 -9.40
C ASN A 120 -15.79 22.92 -10.08
N ASN A 121 -15.33 21.77 -9.60
CA ASN A 121 -15.72 20.47 -10.16
C ASN A 121 -17.01 19.93 -9.52
N MET A 122 -17.25 20.19 -8.23
CA MET A 122 -18.48 19.79 -7.53
C MET A 122 -19.12 20.95 -6.80
N ARG A 123 -20.44 21.11 -6.94
CA ARG A 123 -21.22 22.18 -6.31
C ARG A 123 -22.46 21.64 -5.61
N LEU A 124 -22.55 21.85 -4.29
CA LEU A 124 -23.73 21.52 -3.50
C LEU A 124 -24.97 22.29 -3.99
N GLN A 125 -26.09 21.59 -4.11
CA GLN A 125 -27.41 22.16 -4.39
C GLN A 125 -28.32 22.13 -3.15
N GLU A 126 -28.38 20.99 -2.46
CA GLU A 126 -29.11 20.84 -1.20
C GLU A 126 -28.43 19.85 -0.27
N GLY A 127 -28.51 20.07 1.03
CA GLY A 127 -27.94 19.21 2.05
C GLY A 127 -28.91 19.05 3.22
N HIS A 128 -29.08 17.82 3.70
CA HIS A 128 -30.02 17.50 4.75
C HIS A 128 -29.44 16.43 5.67
N GLN A 129 -29.51 16.69 6.98
CA GLN A 129 -29.23 15.69 8.00
C GLN A 129 -30.22 15.84 9.15
N ALA A 130 -31.19 14.94 9.25
CA ALA A 130 -32.19 14.89 10.32
C ALA A 130 -32.82 13.49 10.38
N ASP A 131 -33.47 13.15 11.50
CA ASP A 131 -34.27 11.93 11.65
C ASP A 131 -33.54 10.62 11.28
N GLY A 132 -32.24 10.56 11.57
CA GLY A 132 -31.39 9.39 11.25
C GLY A 132 -31.06 9.23 9.77
N VAL A 133 -31.22 10.30 8.98
CA VAL A 133 -30.90 10.34 7.54
C VAL A 133 -29.88 11.44 7.28
N THR A 134 -28.84 11.12 6.51
CA THR A 134 -27.91 12.09 5.94
C THR A 134 -28.02 12.03 4.43
N SER A 135 -28.13 13.18 3.77
CA SER A 135 -28.31 13.24 2.32
C SER A 135 -27.89 14.57 1.74
N PHE A 136 -27.52 14.58 0.47
CA PHE A 136 -27.22 15.80 -0.27
C PHE A 136 -27.36 15.59 -1.77
N VAL A 137 -27.67 16.68 -2.47
CA VAL A 137 -27.67 16.78 -3.93
C VAL A 137 -26.60 17.77 -4.36
N PHE A 138 -25.82 17.39 -5.35
CA PHE A 138 -24.74 18.21 -5.90
C PHE A 138 -24.66 18.04 -7.41
N GLU A 139 -24.03 19.02 -8.05
CA GLU A 139 -23.70 19.00 -9.46
C GLU A 139 -22.20 18.73 -9.61
N LYS A 140 -21.82 17.86 -10.56
CA LYS A 140 -20.42 17.58 -10.90
C LYS A 140 -20.18 17.86 -12.39
N GLU A 141 -19.06 18.50 -12.72
CA GLU A 141 -18.62 18.64 -14.11
C GLU A 141 -18.23 17.27 -14.69
N ASN A 142 -18.73 16.96 -15.89
CA ASN A 142 -18.54 15.65 -16.50
C ASN A 142 -17.08 15.39 -16.88
N LYS A 143 -16.37 16.44 -17.28
CA LYS A 143 -14.96 16.41 -17.62
C LYS A 143 -14.21 17.21 -16.58
N ALA A 144 -13.32 16.57 -15.83
CA ALA A 144 -12.51 17.26 -14.84
C ALA A 144 -11.69 18.35 -15.54
N ALA A 145 -11.99 19.61 -15.26
CA ALA A 145 -11.36 20.72 -15.95
C ALA A 145 -9.94 21.00 -15.43
N CYS A 146 -9.62 20.66 -14.18
CA CYS A 146 -8.52 21.27 -13.42
C CYS A 146 -7.39 20.35 -12.92
N LEU A 147 -7.71 19.12 -12.52
CA LEU A 147 -6.75 18.19 -11.93
C LEU A 147 -6.76 16.90 -12.73
N GLU A 148 -5.63 16.56 -13.36
CA GLU A 148 -5.50 15.35 -14.18
C GLU A 148 -5.78 14.04 -13.41
N THR A 149 -5.74 14.10 -12.08
CA THR A 149 -6.01 12.97 -11.18
C THR A 149 -7.49 12.79 -10.83
N GLN A 150 -8.37 13.74 -11.16
CA GLN A 150 -9.79 13.62 -10.88
C GLN A 150 -10.52 12.73 -11.89
N SER A 151 -11.54 12.03 -11.41
CA SER A 151 -12.35 11.13 -12.24
C SER A 151 -13.39 11.90 -13.05
N ASP A 152 -13.36 11.70 -14.37
CA ASP A 152 -14.44 12.08 -15.28
C ASP A 152 -15.72 11.30 -14.95
N VAL A 153 -16.88 11.90 -15.24
CA VAL A 153 -18.16 11.19 -15.21
C VAL A 153 -18.32 10.40 -16.49
N ALA A 154 -18.47 9.08 -16.38
CA ALA A 154 -18.75 8.19 -17.51
C ALA A 154 -20.21 8.32 -18.02
N THR A 155 -20.57 9.49 -18.56
CA THR A 155 -21.95 9.85 -18.96
C THR A 155 -22.60 8.96 -20.03
N ASP A 156 -21.80 8.25 -20.82
CA ASP A 156 -22.23 7.36 -21.90
C ASP A 156 -21.85 5.89 -21.63
N ALA A 157 -21.28 5.59 -20.46
CA ALA A 157 -20.78 4.27 -20.11
C ALA A 157 -21.12 3.91 -18.65
N TRP A 158 -20.36 2.99 -18.08
CA TRP A 158 -20.50 2.52 -16.71
C TRP A 158 -19.47 3.18 -15.80
N GLN A 159 -19.90 3.57 -14.60
CA GLN A 159 -19.13 4.30 -13.59
C GLN A 159 -19.06 3.50 -12.30
N TRP A 160 -17.86 3.34 -11.73
CA TRP A 160 -17.76 2.84 -10.35
C TRP A 160 -18.08 3.96 -9.38
N PHE A 161 -19.02 3.68 -8.49
CA PHE A 161 -19.26 4.46 -7.30
C PHE A 161 -18.76 3.70 -6.09
N ILE A 162 -18.04 4.39 -5.22
CA ILE A 162 -17.73 3.92 -3.87
C ILE A 162 -18.50 4.77 -2.87
N TYR A 163 -18.89 4.21 -1.74
CA TYR A 163 -19.57 4.97 -0.69
C TYR A 163 -19.03 4.60 0.68
N ALA A 164 -19.15 5.54 1.60
CA ALA A 164 -18.88 5.32 3.02
C ALA A 164 -19.79 6.21 3.86
N PHE A 165 -20.17 5.75 5.04
CA PHE A 165 -20.93 6.56 5.98
C PHE A 165 -20.55 6.26 7.43
N SER A 166 -20.99 7.13 8.33
CA SER A 166 -20.86 6.97 9.77
C SER A 166 -22.07 7.56 10.49
N ASP A 167 -22.23 7.22 11.76
CA ASP A 167 -23.17 7.88 12.67
C ASP A 167 -22.53 9.06 13.42
N GLU A 168 -21.24 9.30 13.18
CA GLU A 168 -20.50 10.46 13.71
C GLU A 168 -20.25 11.48 12.61
N ASN A 169 -20.42 12.77 12.92
CA ASN A 169 -20.15 13.91 12.02
C ASN A 169 -18.64 14.23 11.86
N ILE A 170 -17.78 13.29 12.24
CA ILE A 170 -16.34 13.39 12.08
C ILE A 170 -15.97 12.53 10.87
N PHE A 171 -15.41 13.15 9.83
CA PHE A 171 -14.91 12.41 8.67
C PHE A 171 -13.69 11.57 9.07
N ALA A 172 -13.95 10.33 9.45
CA ALA A 172 -12.99 9.35 9.94
C ALA A 172 -13.23 8.00 9.26
N ARG A 173 -12.38 7.01 9.56
CA ARG A 173 -12.55 5.66 9.03
C ARG A 173 -13.92 5.09 9.43
N HIS A 174 -14.72 4.71 8.44
CA HIS A 174 -16.03 4.07 8.62
C HIS A 174 -15.91 2.75 9.41
N ALA A 175 -17.01 2.34 10.05
CA ALA A 175 -17.11 1.04 10.69
C ALA A 175 -17.16 -0.10 9.64
N PRO A 176 -16.86 -1.36 10.02
CA PRO A 176 -17.05 -2.51 9.15
C PRO A 176 -18.51 -2.57 8.63
N GLY A 177 -18.68 -2.70 7.32
CA GLY A 177 -20.01 -2.76 6.68
C GLY A 177 -20.62 -1.40 6.34
N HIS A 178 -20.05 -0.28 6.78
CA HIS A 178 -20.53 1.07 6.46
C HIS A 178 -19.85 1.66 5.22
N ASN A 179 -19.44 0.79 4.30
CA ASN A 179 -18.79 1.16 3.05
C ASN A 179 -19.05 0.09 1.98
N GLY A 180 -18.94 0.47 0.72
CA GLY A 180 -19.08 -0.46 -0.39
C GLY A 180 -18.78 0.18 -1.72
N LYS A 181 -19.01 -0.58 -2.80
CA LYS A 181 -18.83 -0.13 -4.18
C LYS A 181 -19.91 -0.73 -5.07
N GLN A 182 -20.30 -0.01 -6.12
CA GLN A 182 -21.25 -0.48 -7.11
C GLN A 182 -20.89 0.05 -8.50
N TYR A 183 -21.03 -0.80 -9.53
CA TYR A 183 -20.79 -0.39 -10.92
C TYR A 183 -22.12 -0.02 -11.57
N VAL A 184 -22.30 1.26 -11.89
CA VAL A 184 -23.59 1.82 -12.27
C VAL A 184 -23.54 2.31 -13.72
N LYS A 185 -24.53 1.94 -14.52
CA LYS A 185 -24.72 2.46 -15.86
C LYS A 185 -25.37 3.84 -15.79
N LEU A 186 -24.65 4.90 -16.18
CA LEU A 186 -25.19 6.27 -16.17
C LEU A 186 -25.86 6.65 -17.49
N GLY A 187 -25.32 6.18 -18.62
CA GLY A 187 -25.73 6.60 -19.97
C GLY A 187 -26.62 5.62 -20.73
N THR A 188 -27.12 6.04 -21.90
CA THR A 188 -27.91 5.21 -22.82
C THR A 188 -27.06 4.33 -23.75
N GLY A 189 -25.73 4.32 -23.57
CA GLY A 189 -24.81 3.50 -24.36
C GLY A 189 -25.25 2.04 -24.39
N LYS A 190 -24.94 1.35 -25.50
CA LYS A 190 -25.30 -0.07 -25.64
C LYS A 190 -24.48 -0.89 -24.65
N THR A 191 -25.15 -1.49 -23.67
CA THR A 191 -24.50 -2.47 -22.81
C THR A 191 -24.46 -3.79 -23.57
N ILE A 192 -23.29 -4.42 -23.59
CA ILE A 192 -23.11 -5.75 -24.16
C ILE A 192 -22.70 -6.72 -23.05
N SER A 193 -21.77 -6.29 -22.20
CA SER A 193 -21.33 -7.02 -21.02
C SER A 193 -21.72 -6.27 -19.75
N THR A 194 -22.03 -7.01 -18.69
CA THR A 194 -22.33 -6.48 -17.36
C THR A 194 -21.49 -7.19 -16.34
N ASN A 195 -20.81 -6.43 -15.48
CA ASN A 195 -20.10 -6.96 -14.31
C ASN A 195 -21.13 -7.26 -13.21
N ASP A 196 -22.06 -8.16 -13.51
CA ASP A 196 -23.12 -8.60 -12.61
C ASP A 196 -23.54 -10.04 -12.96
N VAL A 197 -23.90 -10.80 -11.93
CA VAL A 197 -24.34 -12.18 -12.05
C VAL A 197 -25.85 -12.21 -12.18
N ARG A 198 -26.34 -12.14 -13.41
CA ARG A 198 -27.78 -12.22 -13.70
C ARG A 198 -28.21 -13.66 -13.95
N ASN A 199 -29.49 -13.93 -13.67
CA ASN A 199 -30.14 -15.13 -14.16
C ASN A 199 -30.61 -14.87 -15.59
N ILE A 200 -30.31 -15.80 -16.49
CA ILE A 200 -30.72 -15.73 -17.90
C ILE A 200 -31.71 -16.86 -18.12
N ASP A 201 -32.94 -16.51 -18.48
CA ASP A 201 -34.00 -17.49 -18.70
C ASP A 201 -33.62 -18.47 -19.82
N GLY A 202 -33.79 -19.77 -19.55
CA GLY A 202 -33.44 -20.83 -20.50
C GLY A 202 -31.95 -21.15 -20.61
N ALA A 203 -31.06 -20.40 -19.93
CA ALA A 203 -29.64 -20.70 -19.95
C ALA A 203 -29.33 -22.02 -19.20
N LEU A 204 -28.50 -22.84 -19.82
CA LEU A 204 -27.87 -24.01 -19.20
C LEU A 204 -26.68 -23.54 -18.37
N ASN A 205 -26.21 -24.39 -17.46
CA ASN A 205 -24.99 -24.13 -16.71
C ASN A 205 -24.07 -25.35 -16.70
N PHE A 206 -22.77 -25.09 -16.54
CA PHE A 206 -21.78 -26.10 -16.22
C PHE A 206 -20.71 -25.49 -15.31
N THR A 207 -20.04 -26.33 -14.54
CA THR A 207 -18.99 -25.88 -13.61
C THR A 207 -17.70 -26.58 -13.95
N ILE A 208 -16.65 -25.79 -14.13
CA ILE A 208 -15.28 -26.25 -14.16
C ILE A 208 -14.76 -26.22 -12.73
N ALA A 209 -14.44 -27.38 -12.18
CA ALA A 209 -13.91 -27.48 -10.82
C ALA A 209 -12.53 -28.12 -10.86
N GLN A 210 -11.59 -27.47 -10.19
CA GLN A 210 -10.30 -28.05 -9.87
C GLN A 210 -10.49 -29.11 -8.77
N PRO A 211 -9.86 -30.30 -8.88
CA PRO A 211 -9.78 -31.24 -7.76
C PRO A 211 -9.18 -30.58 -6.50
N GLU A 212 -9.55 -31.09 -5.32
CA GLU A 212 -8.98 -30.60 -4.05
C GLU A 212 -7.45 -30.75 -4.09
N LEU A 213 -6.73 -29.64 -3.91
CA LEU A 213 -5.27 -29.66 -3.84
C LEU A 213 -4.80 -29.07 -2.51
N THR A 214 -3.63 -29.52 -2.07
CA THR A 214 -2.89 -28.84 -1.00
C THR A 214 -2.01 -27.77 -1.65
N ILE A 215 -2.29 -26.51 -1.36
CA ILE A 215 -1.61 -25.36 -1.95
C ILE A 215 -0.12 -25.46 -1.57
N PRO A 216 0.80 -25.46 -2.55
CA PRO A 216 2.22 -25.49 -2.27
C PRO A 216 2.67 -24.34 -1.36
N THR A 217 3.64 -24.62 -0.49
CA THR A 217 4.24 -23.64 0.43
C THR A 217 5.26 -22.75 -0.30
N GLN A 218 4.79 -22.04 -1.32
CA GLN A 218 5.56 -21.09 -2.13
C GLN A 218 4.80 -19.78 -2.22
N GLU A 219 5.51 -18.65 -2.37
CA GLU A 219 4.88 -17.33 -2.48
C GLU A 219 3.87 -17.27 -3.62
N THR A 220 4.23 -17.81 -4.79
CA THR A 220 3.38 -17.86 -5.98
C THR A 220 3.32 -19.28 -6.51
N THR A 221 2.11 -19.78 -6.76
CA THR A 221 1.87 -21.06 -7.42
C THR A 221 0.79 -20.90 -8.48
N TYR A 222 1.09 -21.33 -9.70
CA TYR A 222 0.09 -21.54 -10.75
C TYR A 222 -0.19 -23.04 -10.88
N CYS A 223 -1.46 -23.40 -10.95
CA CYS A 223 -1.91 -24.77 -11.16
C CYS A 223 -2.82 -24.85 -12.39
N TYR A 224 -2.62 -25.86 -13.22
CA TYR A 224 -3.34 -26.03 -14.47
C TYR A 224 -4.18 -27.31 -14.46
N THR A 225 -5.42 -27.21 -14.90
CA THR A 225 -6.32 -28.35 -15.11
C THR A 225 -7.00 -28.26 -16.47
N LEU A 226 -6.97 -29.36 -17.22
CA LEU A 226 -7.60 -29.45 -18.53
C LEU A 226 -9.03 -29.97 -18.40
N HIS A 227 -9.97 -29.32 -19.08
CA HIS A 227 -11.39 -29.66 -19.05
C HIS A 227 -11.97 -29.74 -20.45
N LYS A 228 -12.98 -30.62 -20.62
CA LYS A 228 -13.79 -30.68 -21.83
C LYS A 228 -15.07 -29.89 -21.63
N MET A 229 -15.38 -29.01 -22.59
CA MET A 229 -16.59 -28.19 -22.61
C MET A 229 -17.84 -29.05 -22.93
N PRO A 230 -19.06 -28.57 -22.60
CA PRO A 230 -20.29 -29.23 -23.04
C PRO A 230 -20.30 -29.53 -24.54
N ALA A 231 -20.78 -30.72 -24.91
CA ALA A 231 -20.83 -31.15 -26.30
C ALA A 231 -21.79 -30.28 -27.12
N GLY A 232 -21.45 -30.04 -28.38
CA GLY A 232 -22.25 -29.24 -29.29
C GLY A 232 -21.41 -28.79 -30.48
N LYS A 233 -22.08 -28.48 -31.59
CA LYS A 233 -21.40 -27.97 -32.78
C LYS A 233 -20.87 -26.55 -32.52
N THR A 234 -21.78 -25.65 -32.14
CA THR A 234 -21.50 -24.30 -31.67
C THR A 234 -22.47 -23.99 -30.54
N ASN A 235 -21.93 -23.77 -29.35
CA ASN A 235 -22.63 -23.31 -28.15
C ASN A 235 -22.09 -21.92 -27.79
N TYR A 236 -22.78 -21.18 -26.92
CA TYR A 236 -22.39 -19.81 -26.55
C TYR A 236 -22.36 -19.60 -25.04
N LEU A 237 -21.22 -19.14 -24.51
CA LEU A 237 -21.11 -18.65 -23.15
C LEU A 237 -21.85 -17.32 -23.01
N LEU A 238 -22.82 -17.29 -22.11
CA LEU A 238 -23.67 -16.13 -21.81
C LEU A 238 -23.21 -15.38 -20.56
N GLY A 239 -22.41 -16.02 -19.72
CA GLY A 239 -21.87 -15.41 -18.52
C GLY A 239 -21.12 -16.39 -17.64
N GLU A 240 -20.61 -15.87 -16.54
CA GLU A 240 -19.68 -16.53 -15.65
C GLU A 240 -19.95 -16.16 -14.19
N ARG A 241 -19.76 -17.15 -13.33
CA ARG A 241 -20.07 -17.18 -11.91
C ARG A 241 -18.87 -17.78 -11.17
N PRO A 242 -17.88 -16.95 -10.86
CA PRO A 242 -16.68 -17.38 -10.15
C PRO A 242 -17.03 -17.69 -8.69
N ASN A 243 -16.26 -18.57 -8.06
CA ASN A 243 -16.38 -18.89 -6.64
C ASN A 243 -15.11 -18.49 -5.88
N ASP A 244 -15.26 -17.69 -4.84
CA ASP A 244 -14.18 -17.38 -3.91
C ASP A 244 -14.02 -18.53 -2.91
N SER A 245 -13.08 -19.44 -3.21
CA SER A 245 -12.92 -20.71 -2.48
C SER A 245 -11.86 -20.64 -1.37
N SER A 246 -10.89 -19.74 -1.48
CA SER A 246 -9.76 -19.64 -0.55
C SER A 246 -9.22 -18.22 -0.49
N PRO A 247 -8.82 -17.71 0.70
CA PRO A 247 -8.19 -16.40 0.83
C PRO A 247 -6.80 -16.31 0.17
N LEU A 248 -6.24 -17.43 -0.28
CA LEU A 248 -4.99 -17.49 -1.04
C LEU A 248 -5.21 -17.49 -2.55
N LEU A 249 -6.44 -17.71 -3.02
CA LEU A 249 -6.78 -17.68 -4.44
C LEU A 249 -6.67 -16.24 -4.96
N HIS A 250 -5.78 -16.03 -5.93
CA HIS A 250 -5.47 -14.72 -6.47
C HIS A 250 -6.14 -14.44 -7.81
N HIS A 251 -6.23 -15.42 -8.70
CA HIS A 251 -7.12 -15.35 -9.86
C HIS A 251 -7.39 -16.72 -10.46
N LEU A 252 -8.44 -16.78 -11.27
CA LEU A 252 -8.78 -17.87 -12.17
C LEU A 252 -8.70 -17.35 -13.60
N VAL A 253 -8.09 -18.11 -14.51
CA VAL A 253 -8.08 -17.79 -15.95
C VAL A 253 -8.51 -19.02 -16.74
N LEU A 254 -9.39 -18.82 -17.72
CA LEU A 254 -9.82 -19.86 -18.64
C LEU A 254 -9.24 -19.60 -20.03
N TYR A 255 -8.45 -20.54 -20.52
CA TYR A 255 -7.88 -20.50 -21.87
C TYR A 255 -8.56 -21.52 -22.79
N SER A 256 -8.87 -21.12 -24.02
CA SER A 256 -9.36 -21.98 -25.09
C SER A 256 -8.19 -22.66 -25.80
N CYS A 257 -8.31 -23.97 -26.02
CA CYS A 257 -7.26 -24.77 -26.64
C CYS A 257 -7.62 -25.07 -28.11
N PHE A 258 -7.04 -24.32 -29.04
CA PHE A 258 -7.15 -24.63 -30.47
C PHE A 258 -6.01 -25.55 -30.90
N GLY A 259 -6.34 -26.67 -31.56
CA GLY A 259 -5.32 -27.62 -32.04
C GLY A 259 -4.54 -28.33 -30.92
N LEU A 260 -5.18 -28.59 -29.77
CA LEU A 260 -4.55 -29.20 -28.60
C LEU A 260 -3.88 -30.56 -28.95
N PRO A 261 -2.57 -30.73 -28.72
CA PRO A 261 -1.89 -32.00 -28.98
C PRO A 261 -2.40 -33.14 -28.09
N ASP A 262 -2.48 -34.36 -28.64
CA ASP A 262 -3.04 -35.54 -27.96
C ASP A 262 -2.37 -35.87 -26.62
N GLU A 263 -1.09 -35.53 -26.45
CA GLU A 263 -0.35 -35.77 -25.20
C GLU A 263 -0.94 -35.01 -24.01
N TYR A 264 -1.55 -33.83 -24.24
CA TYR A 264 -2.18 -33.04 -23.17
C TYR A 264 -3.56 -33.58 -22.79
N LEU A 265 -4.22 -34.36 -23.65
CA LEU A 265 -5.50 -35.01 -23.32
C LEU A 265 -5.37 -35.96 -22.12
N ALA A 266 -4.16 -36.44 -21.83
CA ALA A 266 -3.88 -37.24 -20.64
C ALA A 266 -4.10 -36.49 -19.32
N MET A 267 -4.17 -35.14 -19.34
CA MET A 267 -4.47 -34.30 -18.17
C MET A 267 -5.97 -34.31 -17.79
N LEU A 268 -6.86 -34.76 -18.67
CA LEU A 268 -8.29 -34.78 -18.39
C LEU A 268 -8.60 -35.63 -17.16
N GLY A 269 -9.28 -35.02 -16.18
CA GLY A 269 -9.68 -35.68 -14.92
C GLY A 269 -8.51 -36.12 -14.04
N LYS A 270 -7.32 -35.53 -14.23
CA LYS A 270 -6.13 -35.74 -13.38
C LYS A 270 -6.01 -34.67 -12.31
N GLU A 271 -5.09 -34.91 -11.38
CA GLU A 271 -4.70 -33.91 -10.38
C GLU A 271 -4.14 -32.65 -11.04
N PRO A 272 -4.34 -31.47 -10.42
CA PRO A 272 -3.81 -30.20 -10.91
C PRO A 272 -2.30 -30.23 -11.11
N ASN A 273 -1.83 -29.77 -12.28
CA ASN A 273 -0.41 -29.61 -12.53
C ASN A 273 0.06 -28.26 -11.99
N CYS A 274 0.72 -28.27 -10.84
CA CYS A 274 1.29 -27.07 -10.21
C CYS A 274 2.79 -26.85 -10.48
N ASP A 275 3.39 -27.61 -11.41
CA ASP A 275 4.79 -27.44 -11.84
C ASP A 275 4.89 -26.39 -12.97
N TYR A 276 4.39 -25.18 -12.70
CA TYR A 276 4.30 -24.11 -13.69
C TYR A 276 5.65 -23.62 -14.22
N GLN A 277 6.75 -23.94 -13.54
CA GLN A 277 8.10 -23.59 -13.99
C GLN A 277 8.56 -24.46 -15.16
N ASN A 278 8.06 -25.71 -15.25
CA ASN A 278 8.40 -26.66 -16.30
C ASN A 278 7.22 -26.97 -17.23
N PHE A 279 6.03 -26.46 -16.92
CA PHE A 279 4.82 -26.63 -17.71
C PHE A 279 4.53 -25.36 -18.52
N SER A 280 4.46 -25.51 -19.84
CA SER A 280 3.95 -24.47 -20.74
C SER A 280 2.49 -24.78 -21.07
N ASN A 281 1.59 -23.82 -20.80
CA ASN A 281 0.19 -23.96 -21.15
C ASN A 281 0.05 -24.02 -22.70
N PRO A 282 -0.46 -25.11 -23.28
CA PRO A 282 -0.59 -25.24 -24.73
C PRO A 282 -1.79 -24.47 -25.31
N CYS A 283 -2.69 -23.97 -24.45
CA CYS A 283 -3.91 -23.31 -24.86
C CYS A 283 -3.62 -21.83 -25.18
N ASN A 284 -4.11 -21.40 -26.32
CA ASN A 284 -3.56 -20.27 -27.07
C ASN A 284 -4.58 -19.12 -27.24
N GLY A 285 -5.84 -19.32 -26.86
CA GLY A 285 -6.83 -18.25 -26.79
C GLY A 285 -7.24 -17.94 -25.36
N PHE A 286 -7.49 -16.67 -25.07
CA PHE A 286 -8.02 -16.22 -23.79
C PHE A 286 -9.56 -16.19 -23.83
N VAL A 287 -10.21 -16.83 -22.86
CA VAL A 287 -11.69 -16.82 -22.78
C VAL A 287 -12.15 -15.78 -21.77
N THR A 288 -11.67 -15.87 -20.53
CA THR A 288 -12.07 -15.00 -19.42
C THR A 288 -11.22 -15.24 -18.19
N GLU A 289 -11.37 -14.37 -17.20
CA GLU A 289 -10.63 -14.30 -15.97
C GLU A 289 -11.51 -13.88 -14.78
N TRP A 290 -11.05 -14.15 -13.58
CA TRP A 290 -11.60 -13.60 -12.35
C TRP A 290 -10.50 -13.38 -11.32
N ALA A 291 -10.57 -12.27 -10.59
CA ALA A 291 -9.71 -11.97 -9.45
C ALA A 291 -10.56 -11.53 -8.23
N PRO A 292 -10.05 -11.67 -6.99
CA PRO A 292 -10.72 -11.18 -5.80
C PRO A 292 -11.17 -9.72 -5.94
N GLY A 293 -12.44 -9.46 -5.60
CA GLY A 293 -13.05 -8.14 -5.72
C GLY A 293 -13.76 -7.88 -7.05
N MET A 294 -13.66 -8.78 -8.04
CA MET A 294 -14.54 -8.84 -9.21
C MET A 294 -15.84 -9.57 -8.87
N SER A 295 -16.97 -9.06 -9.37
CA SER A 295 -18.18 -9.86 -9.51
C SER A 295 -18.03 -10.84 -10.67
N GLY A 296 -18.94 -11.81 -10.80
CA GLY A 296 -19.12 -12.48 -12.07
C GLY A 296 -19.68 -11.54 -13.14
N ARG A 297 -19.84 -12.07 -14.35
CA ARG A 297 -20.17 -11.30 -15.54
C ARG A 297 -21.27 -11.97 -16.33
N THR A 298 -22.18 -11.20 -16.93
CA THR A 298 -23.18 -11.71 -17.87
C THR A 298 -23.30 -10.81 -19.08
N PHE A 299 -23.55 -11.39 -20.24
CA PHE A 299 -23.88 -10.65 -21.45
C PHE A 299 -25.36 -10.28 -21.48
N GLU A 300 -25.69 -9.16 -22.13
CA GLU A 300 -27.06 -8.82 -22.46
C GLU A 300 -27.65 -9.84 -23.46
N PRO A 301 -28.99 -10.02 -23.50
CA PRO A 301 -29.63 -10.96 -24.42
C PRO A 301 -29.19 -10.77 -25.87
N GLY A 302 -28.95 -11.88 -26.57
CA GLY A 302 -28.49 -11.89 -27.97
C GLY A 302 -26.97 -11.91 -28.15
N TYR A 303 -26.18 -11.88 -27.07
CA TYR A 303 -24.72 -11.92 -27.10
C TYR A 303 -24.15 -13.17 -26.42
N GLY A 304 -23.03 -13.69 -26.92
CA GLY A 304 -22.28 -14.76 -26.25
C GLY A 304 -20.96 -15.12 -26.92
N LYS A 305 -20.06 -15.77 -26.18
CA LYS A 305 -18.76 -16.24 -26.70
C LYS A 305 -18.89 -17.67 -27.25
N PRO A 306 -18.53 -17.94 -28.51
CA PRO A 306 -18.74 -19.25 -29.12
C PRO A 306 -17.73 -20.29 -28.61
N PHE A 307 -18.18 -21.53 -28.44
CA PHE A 307 -17.37 -22.72 -28.18
C PHE A 307 -18.01 -23.96 -28.82
N GLY A 308 -17.31 -25.11 -28.85
CA GLY A 308 -17.80 -26.35 -29.46
C GLY A 308 -16.88 -26.87 -30.56
N THR A 309 -17.32 -27.88 -31.30
CA THR A 309 -16.48 -28.55 -32.32
C THR A 309 -16.05 -27.64 -33.47
N ASP A 310 -16.83 -26.61 -33.79
CA ASP A 310 -16.47 -25.62 -34.81
C ASP A 310 -15.49 -24.55 -34.30
N HIS A 311 -15.19 -24.54 -33.00
CA HIS A 311 -14.31 -23.58 -32.32
C HIS A 311 -13.26 -24.31 -31.47
N TYR A 312 -13.51 -24.45 -30.17
CA TYR A 312 -12.69 -25.21 -29.24
C TYR A 312 -13.57 -26.07 -28.32
N GLU A 313 -13.17 -27.33 -28.12
CA GLU A 313 -13.84 -28.27 -27.22
C GLU A 313 -13.14 -28.39 -25.85
N TYR A 314 -11.90 -27.93 -25.76
CA TYR A 314 -11.05 -28.07 -24.59
C TYR A 314 -10.63 -26.72 -24.06
N VAL A 315 -10.56 -26.62 -22.74
CA VAL A 315 -10.13 -25.41 -22.03
C VAL A 315 -9.16 -25.77 -20.92
N MET A 316 -8.18 -24.90 -20.70
CA MET A 316 -7.29 -24.97 -19.54
C MET A 316 -7.76 -23.97 -18.50
N LEU A 317 -8.08 -24.45 -17.30
CA LEU A 317 -8.26 -23.60 -16.13
C LEU A 317 -6.90 -23.44 -15.46
N GLU A 318 -6.44 -22.19 -15.39
CA GLU A 318 -5.32 -21.75 -14.59
C GLU A 318 -5.84 -21.19 -13.26
N THR A 319 -5.31 -21.72 -12.17
CA THR A 319 -5.58 -21.25 -10.81
C THR A 319 -4.28 -20.70 -10.24
N HIS A 320 -4.27 -19.41 -9.91
CA HIS A 320 -3.12 -18.76 -9.29
C HIS A 320 -3.37 -18.54 -7.80
N TYR A 321 -2.46 -19.06 -6.97
CA TYR A 321 -2.39 -18.81 -5.55
C TYR A 321 -1.24 -17.87 -5.18
N ASN A 322 -1.54 -16.87 -4.36
CA ASN A 322 -0.56 -15.99 -3.73
C ASN A 322 -0.50 -16.27 -2.22
N ASN A 323 0.57 -16.92 -1.76
CA ASN A 323 0.80 -17.34 -0.38
C ASN A 323 2.06 -16.68 0.20
N PRO A 324 2.07 -15.34 0.38
CA PRO A 324 3.25 -14.59 0.83
C PRO A 324 3.68 -14.92 2.27
N LYS A 325 2.78 -15.53 3.05
CA LYS A 325 3.04 -15.97 4.44
C LYS A 325 3.54 -17.41 4.52
N LEU A 326 3.66 -18.11 3.39
CA LEU A 326 4.13 -19.49 3.31
C LEU A 326 3.33 -20.42 4.25
N ILE A 327 1.99 -20.28 4.22
CA ILE A 327 1.08 -21.12 5.01
C ILE A 327 1.18 -22.56 4.51
N GLU A 328 1.51 -23.48 5.40
CA GLU A 328 1.57 -24.92 5.12
C GLU A 328 0.20 -25.58 5.28
N GLY A 329 -0.08 -26.59 4.45
CA GLY A 329 -1.26 -27.45 4.58
C GLY A 329 -2.59 -26.79 4.23
N ALA A 330 -2.58 -25.57 3.68
CA ALA A 330 -3.77 -24.93 3.15
C ALA A 330 -4.31 -25.77 1.97
N LYS A 331 -5.62 -25.97 1.94
CA LYS A 331 -6.31 -26.72 0.89
C LYS A 331 -7.31 -25.84 0.18
N ASP A 332 -7.56 -26.14 -1.08
CA ASP A 332 -8.55 -25.41 -1.86
C ASP A 332 -9.17 -26.28 -2.96
N THR A 333 -10.41 -25.93 -3.32
CA THR A 333 -11.20 -26.52 -4.39
C THR A 333 -11.83 -25.38 -5.20
N ALA A 334 -11.02 -24.77 -6.06
CA ALA A 334 -11.46 -23.68 -6.93
C ALA A 334 -12.51 -24.17 -7.94
N ALA A 335 -13.55 -23.35 -8.16
CA ALA A 335 -14.61 -23.65 -9.10
C ALA A 335 -15.02 -22.40 -9.88
N TYR A 336 -15.27 -22.57 -11.18
CA TYR A 336 -15.73 -21.53 -12.08
C TYR A 336 -16.97 -22.01 -12.83
N THR A 337 -18.12 -21.42 -12.53
CA THR A 337 -19.40 -21.81 -13.14
C THR A 337 -19.73 -20.91 -14.31
N PHE A 338 -20.24 -21.46 -15.40
CA PHE A 338 -20.59 -20.74 -16.61
C PHE A 338 -22.04 -20.94 -16.96
N LEU A 339 -22.66 -19.88 -17.50
CA LEU A 339 -23.97 -19.93 -18.15
C LEU A 339 -23.76 -20.04 -19.65
N TYR A 340 -24.52 -20.89 -20.32
CA TYR A 340 -24.43 -21.05 -21.77
C TYR A 340 -25.78 -21.40 -22.40
N THR A 341 -25.84 -21.29 -23.73
CA THR A 341 -26.95 -21.78 -24.56
C THR A 341 -26.43 -22.59 -25.74
N GLU A 342 -27.26 -23.52 -26.20
CA GLU A 342 -27.07 -24.26 -27.45
C GLU A 342 -27.75 -23.53 -28.62
N ASP A 343 -28.66 -22.59 -28.34
CA ASP A 343 -29.34 -21.79 -29.35
C ASP A 343 -28.39 -20.72 -29.93
N PRO A 344 -28.48 -20.41 -31.23
CA PRO A 344 -27.73 -19.31 -31.83
C PRO A 344 -28.03 -17.97 -31.13
N VAL A 345 -26.97 -17.20 -30.90
CA VAL A 345 -27.06 -15.80 -30.46
C VAL A 345 -27.06 -14.86 -31.67
N ASP A 346 -27.60 -13.65 -31.51
CA ASP A 346 -27.62 -12.63 -32.56
C ASP A 346 -26.21 -12.13 -32.91
N THR A 347 -25.31 -12.08 -31.93
CA THR A 347 -23.95 -11.57 -32.11
C THR A 347 -22.93 -12.34 -31.27
N ALA A 348 -22.01 -13.01 -31.96
CA ALA A 348 -20.90 -13.71 -31.33
C ALA A 348 -19.79 -12.74 -30.88
N ILE A 349 -19.31 -12.91 -29.65
CA ILE A 349 -18.23 -12.14 -29.04
C ILE A 349 -16.92 -12.92 -29.11
N GLY A 350 -15.86 -12.29 -29.63
CA GLY A 350 -14.48 -12.77 -29.55
C GLY A 350 -13.68 -12.03 -28.48
N THR A 351 -12.49 -12.55 -28.16
CA THR A 351 -11.53 -11.90 -27.25
C THR A 351 -10.18 -11.77 -27.94
N LEU A 352 -9.60 -10.57 -27.92
CA LEU A 352 -8.27 -10.28 -28.47
C LEU A 352 -7.29 -10.03 -27.32
N THR A 353 -6.19 -10.75 -27.31
CA THR A 353 -5.08 -10.52 -26.36
C THR A 353 -4.11 -9.48 -26.94
N LEU A 354 -3.93 -8.38 -26.21
CA LEU A 354 -2.88 -7.38 -26.42
C LEU A 354 -1.96 -7.35 -25.18
N GLY A 355 -0.76 -6.80 -25.31
CA GLY A 355 0.23 -6.85 -24.21
C GLY A 355 1.14 -8.08 -24.27
N ASP A 356 1.93 -8.31 -23.23
CA ASP A 356 3.02 -9.28 -23.21
C ASP A 356 2.53 -10.74 -23.13
N LEU A 357 2.23 -11.37 -24.27
CA LEU A 357 2.01 -12.82 -24.30
C LEU A 357 3.26 -13.59 -23.83
N GLN A 358 4.44 -13.04 -24.12
CA GLN A 358 5.71 -13.48 -23.55
C GLN A 358 6.06 -12.57 -22.36
N VAL A 359 5.68 -13.01 -21.15
CA VAL A 359 5.85 -12.20 -19.93
C VAL A 359 7.31 -12.07 -19.45
N GLU A 360 8.21 -12.94 -19.90
CA GLU A 360 9.64 -12.90 -19.55
C GLU A 360 10.51 -12.27 -20.64
N GLY A 361 11.68 -11.74 -20.25
CA GLY A 361 12.69 -11.24 -21.20
C GLY A 361 12.74 -9.72 -21.37
N TRP A 362 12.05 -8.98 -20.50
CA TRP A 362 12.12 -7.52 -20.37
C TRP A 362 12.28 -7.11 -18.89
N PHE A 363 12.72 -5.87 -18.64
CA PHE A 363 12.93 -5.34 -17.29
C PHE A 363 12.61 -3.84 -17.20
N LEU A 364 12.15 -3.42 -16.04
CA LEU A 364 11.92 -2.03 -15.68
C LEU A 364 13.13 -1.46 -14.94
N GLU A 365 13.45 -0.20 -15.22
CA GLU A 365 14.49 0.52 -14.50
C GLU A 365 14.10 0.73 -13.03
N PRO A 366 15.01 0.51 -12.05
CA PRO A 366 14.74 0.77 -10.64
C PRO A 366 14.78 2.26 -10.28
N GLY A 367 14.12 2.63 -9.19
CA GLY A 367 14.23 3.95 -8.56
C GLY A 367 13.49 5.07 -9.28
N LYS A 368 12.50 4.74 -10.12
CA LYS A 368 11.75 5.73 -10.91
C LYS A 368 10.31 5.81 -10.39
N PRO A 369 9.75 7.04 -10.26
CA PRO A 369 8.36 7.19 -9.84
C PRO A 369 7.37 6.65 -10.88
N LEU A 370 7.75 6.64 -12.15
CA LEU A 370 6.95 6.07 -13.24
C LEU A 370 7.88 5.58 -14.36
N VAL A 371 7.72 4.33 -14.77
CA VAL A 371 8.42 3.69 -15.90
C VAL A 371 7.37 3.06 -16.81
N ALA A 372 7.46 3.33 -18.10
CA ALA A 372 6.55 2.74 -19.09
C ALA A 372 7.16 1.49 -19.74
N HIS A 373 6.33 0.46 -19.91
CA HIS A 373 6.55 -0.66 -20.82
C HIS A 373 5.47 -0.63 -21.90
N SER A 374 5.78 -1.00 -23.14
CA SER A 374 4.82 -0.94 -24.23
C SER A 374 5.01 -2.06 -25.24
N THR A 375 3.89 -2.53 -25.76
CA THR A 375 3.81 -3.52 -26.85
C THR A 375 2.95 -3.01 -27.99
N ILE A 376 3.17 -3.52 -29.20
CA ILE A 376 2.46 -3.12 -30.41
C ILE A 376 1.74 -4.31 -31.03
N CYS A 377 0.47 -4.11 -31.34
CA CYS A 377 -0.25 -4.86 -32.35
C CYS A 377 -0.09 -4.14 -33.69
N THR A 378 0.56 -4.77 -34.65
CA THR A 378 0.92 -4.10 -35.91
C THR A 378 -0.21 -4.18 -36.94
N PRO A 379 -0.24 -3.24 -37.91
CA PRO A 379 -1.24 -3.23 -38.98
C PRO A 379 -1.36 -4.55 -39.72
N GLU A 380 -0.25 -5.26 -39.95
CA GLU A 380 -0.22 -6.54 -40.65
C GLU A 380 -1.12 -7.59 -39.98
N CYS A 381 -1.21 -7.60 -38.65
CA CYS A 381 -2.11 -8.50 -37.95
C CYS A 381 -3.57 -8.01 -38.00
N THR A 382 -3.79 -6.69 -37.87
CA THR A 382 -5.16 -6.14 -37.96
C THR A 382 -5.75 -6.23 -39.37
N ASP A 383 -4.92 -6.33 -40.41
CA ASP A 383 -5.33 -6.54 -41.80
C ASP A 383 -6.05 -7.88 -42.00
N HIS A 384 -5.90 -8.83 -41.08
CA HIS A 384 -6.62 -10.11 -41.09
C HIS A 384 -8.07 -9.99 -40.57
N TRP A 385 -8.46 -8.84 -40.02
CA TRP A 385 -9.84 -8.61 -39.59
C TRP A 385 -10.80 -8.51 -40.79
N PRO A 386 -12.12 -8.69 -40.56
CA PRO A 386 -13.13 -8.44 -41.59
C PRO A 386 -12.98 -7.04 -42.21
N SER A 387 -13.38 -6.87 -43.47
CA SER A 387 -13.25 -5.59 -44.19
C SER A 387 -13.99 -4.42 -43.51
N GLU A 388 -15.08 -4.72 -42.80
CA GLU A 388 -15.85 -3.74 -42.02
C GLU A 388 -15.26 -3.48 -40.61
N GLY A 389 -14.19 -4.21 -40.26
CA GLY A 389 -13.53 -4.18 -38.96
C GLY A 389 -14.24 -4.98 -37.87
N ILE A 390 -13.81 -4.71 -36.64
CA ILE A 390 -14.39 -5.24 -35.40
C ILE A 390 -14.80 -4.08 -34.49
N THR A 391 -15.72 -4.35 -33.57
CA THR A 391 -16.20 -3.40 -32.58
C THR A 391 -15.85 -3.89 -31.18
N ALA A 392 -14.97 -3.17 -30.51
CA ALA A 392 -14.54 -3.46 -29.14
C ALA A 392 -15.59 -2.98 -28.12
N VAL A 393 -15.89 -3.83 -27.13
CA VAL A 393 -17.01 -3.63 -26.19
C VAL A 393 -16.57 -3.62 -24.73
N SER A 394 -15.45 -4.24 -24.40
CA SER A 394 -14.82 -4.11 -23.08
C SER A 394 -13.31 -4.35 -23.16
N VAL A 395 -12.59 -3.80 -22.18
CA VAL A 395 -11.14 -4.03 -22.01
C VAL A 395 -10.86 -4.39 -20.56
N PHE A 396 -10.16 -5.49 -20.34
CA PHE A 396 -9.57 -5.84 -19.05
C PHE A 396 -8.08 -5.58 -19.07
N HIS A 397 -7.58 -4.75 -18.15
CA HIS A 397 -6.14 -4.47 -18.00
C HIS A 397 -5.57 -5.29 -16.84
N HIS A 398 -4.40 -5.88 -17.02
CA HIS A 398 -3.72 -6.67 -15.99
C HIS A 398 -2.27 -6.24 -15.80
N MET A 399 -1.89 -6.03 -14.53
CA MET A 399 -0.56 -5.63 -14.07
C MET A 399 -0.32 -6.19 -12.65
N HIS A 400 0.92 -6.16 -12.15
CA HIS A 400 1.24 -6.59 -10.78
C HIS A 400 1.40 -5.38 -9.82
N TYR A 401 2.17 -5.56 -8.73
CA TYR A 401 2.19 -4.65 -7.57
C TYR A 401 2.62 -3.21 -7.88
N ARG A 402 3.44 -3.01 -8.90
CA ARG A 402 3.96 -1.67 -9.25
C ARG A 402 3.07 -0.96 -10.24
N GLY A 403 2.06 -1.61 -10.80
CA GLY A 403 1.19 -0.99 -11.78
C GLY A 403 0.50 0.26 -11.25
N ARG A 404 0.42 1.28 -12.10
CA ARG A 404 -0.21 2.57 -11.80
C ARG A 404 -1.18 3.00 -12.88
N ASN A 405 -0.79 2.89 -14.15
CA ASN A 405 -1.67 3.26 -15.26
C ASN A 405 -1.52 2.26 -16.41
N ALA A 406 -2.61 2.09 -17.17
CA ALA A 406 -2.62 1.31 -18.40
C ALA A 406 -3.41 2.03 -19.49
N ARG A 407 -3.00 1.91 -20.75
CA ARG A 407 -3.75 2.42 -21.90
C ARG A 407 -3.55 1.56 -23.13
N VAL A 408 -4.58 1.54 -23.99
CA VAL A 408 -4.49 1.02 -25.35
C VAL A 408 -4.81 2.17 -26.32
N GLN A 409 -3.85 2.53 -27.17
CA GLN A 409 -3.98 3.58 -28.17
C GLN A 409 -4.36 2.98 -29.53
N ILE A 410 -5.15 3.70 -30.32
CA ILE A 410 -5.46 3.33 -31.71
C ILE A 410 -4.74 4.33 -32.62
N VAL A 411 -3.85 3.83 -33.47
CA VAL A 411 -3.09 4.61 -34.44
C VAL A 411 -3.55 4.23 -35.84
N ARG A 412 -4.14 5.18 -36.56
CA ARG A 412 -4.67 4.99 -37.92
C ARG A 412 -3.99 5.97 -38.87
N GLY A 413 -3.32 5.47 -39.89
CA GLY A 413 -2.56 6.30 -40.84
C GLY A 413 -1.47 7.15 -40.16
N GLY A 414 -0.82 6.60 -39.12
CA GLY A 414 0.25 7.27 -38.37
C GLY A 414 -0.22 8.34 -37.39
N LYS A 415 -1.52 8.46 -37.13
CA LYS A 415 -2.08 9.39 -36.13
C LYS A 415 -2.89 8.65 -35.09
N GLU A 416 -2.70 9.01 -33.83
CA GLU A 416 -3.60 8.58 -32.76
C GLU A 416 -4.98 9.24 -32.98
N ILE A 417 -6.04 8.43 -32.96
CA ILE A 417 -7.42 8.91 -33.12
C ILE A 417 -8.08 9.13 -31.76
N THR A 418 -8.37 8.05 -31.03
CA THR A 418 -8.91 8.08 -29.68
C THR A 418 -8.40 6.81 -28.99
N PRO A 419 -7.97 6.87 -27.72
CA PRO A 419 -7.55 5.67 -27.03
C PRO A 419 -8.73 4.69 -26.95
N LEU A 420 -8.46 3.41 -27.21
CA LEU A 420 -9.43 2.34 -27.05
C LEU A 420 -9.86 2.22 -25.58
N SER A 421 -8.88 2.30 -24.66
CA SER A 421 -9.13 2.29 -23.23
C SER A 421 -7.99 2.97 -22.49
N THR A 422 -8.33 3.70 -21.43
CA THR A 422 -7.39 4.25 -20.44
C THR A 422 -7.85 3.85 -19.05
N LEU A 423 -6.91 3.40 -18.23
CA LEU A 423 -7.10 3.08 -16.82
C LEU A 423 -6.04 3.82 -16.03
N ARG A 424 -6.46 4.81 -15.24
CA ARG A 424 -5.60 5.51 -14.28
C ARG A 424 -5.79 4.92 -12.90
N ASP A 425 -4.78 5.08 -12.05
CA ASP A 425 -4.83 4.67 -10.64
C ASP A 425 -5.17 3.18 -10.49
N PHE A 426 -4.54 2.36 -11.34
CA PHE A 426 -4.59 0.91 -11.27
C PHE A 426 -4.23 0.45 -9.85
N GLU A 427 -5.08 -0.41 -9.31
CA GLU A 427 -4.91 -0.99 -7.99
C GLU A 427 -4.98 -2.50 -8.12
N TYR A 428 -3.92 -3.17 -7.69
CA TYR A 428 -3.72 -4.61 -7.91
C TYR A 428 -4.90 -5.46 -7.42
N GLY A 429 -5.49 -5.09 -6.28
CA GLY A 429 -6.66 -5.77 -5.70
C GLY A 429 -8.02 -5.34 -6.26
N HIS A 430 -8.06 -4.47 -7.28
CA HIS A 430 -9.29 -3.90 -7.85
C HIS A 430 -9.24 -3.90 -9.38
N GLN A 431 -9.20 -5.10 -9.97
CA GLN A 431 -9.24 -5.29 -11.41
C GLN A 431 -10.68 -5.59 -11.86
N PHE A 432 -11.03 -5.23 -13.10
CA PHE A 432 -12.36 -5.47 -13.66
C PHE A 432 -12.35 -5.26 -15.18
N SER A 433 -13.35 -5.83 -15.86
CA SER A 433 -13.60 -5.57 -17.27
C SER A 433 -14.27 -4.21 -17.45
N LYS A 434 -13.55 -3.22 -18.01
CA LYS A 434 -14.08 -1.89 -18.30
C LYS A 434 -14.97 -1.93 -19.53
N ASN A 435 -16.26 -1.61 -19.37
CA ASN A 435 -17.19 -1.52 -20.50
C ASN A 435 -16.87 -0.29 -21.38
N LEU A 436 -16.97 -0.48 -22.70
CA LEU A 436 -16.81 0.54 -23.71
C LEU A 436 -18.15 0.86 -24.39
N ASN A 437 -18.32 2.10 -24.83
CA ASN A 437 -19.44 2.50 -25.67
C ASN A 437 -19.19 2.13 -27.15
N SER A 438 -18.83 0.86 -27.42
CA SER A 438 -18.57 0.29 -28.75
C SER A 438 -17.60 1.09 -29.63
N ILE A 439 -16.31 0.71 -29.65
CA ILE A 439 -15.28 1.41 -30.43
C ILE A 439 -14.91 0.58 -31.66
N GLN A 440 -14.98 1.17 -32.85
CA GLN A 440 -14.66 0.49 -34.11
C GLN A 440 -13.14 0.48 -34.39
N LEU A 441 -12.61 -0.72 -34.59
CA LEU A 441 -11.24 -1.00 -35.01
C LEU A 441 -11.28 -1.53 -36.45
N LEU A 442 -10.45 -0.97 -37.32
CA LEU A 442 -10.45 -1.27 -38.75
C LEU A 442 -9.18 -2.01 -39.16
N PRO A 443 -9.21 -2.78 -40.26
CA PRO A 443 -8.00 -3.29 -40.90
C PRO A 443 -7.00 -2.17 -41.17
N GLY A 444 -5.73 -2.44 -40.85
CA GLY A 444 -4.62 -1.48 -40.98
C GLY A 444 -4.41 -0.56 -39.77
N ASP A 445 -5.20 -0.72 -38.71
CA ASP A 445 -4.96 -0.02 -37.45
C ASP A 445 -3.73 -0.59 -36.72
N GLN A 446 -2.98 0.27 -36.04
CA GLN A 446 -1.97 -0.16 -35.09
C GLN A 446 -2.49 0.08 -33.68
N LEU A 447 -2.41 -0.94 -32.81
CA LEU A 447 -2.75 -0.78 -31.39
C LEU A 447 -1.49 -0.76 -30.54
N ILE A 448 -1.39 0.17 -29.59
CA ILE A 448 -0.26 0.26 -28.67
C ILE A 448 -0.77 0.09 -27.25
N THR A 449 -0.34 -0.98 -26.58
CA THR A 449 -0.65 -1.21 -25.16
C THR A 449 0.52 -0.69 -24.33
N THR A 450 0.25 0.27 -23.46
CA THR A 450 1.26 0.87 -22.57
C THR A 450 0.84 0.67 -21.12
N CYS A 451 1.77 0.18 -20.32
CA CYS A 451 1.64 -0.01 -18.88
C CYS A 451 2.69 0.81 -18.15
N GLU A 452 2.29 1.53 -17.11
CA GLU A 452 3.16 2.39 -16.31
C GLU A 452 3.27 1.89 -14.88
N PHE A 453 4.51 1.83 -14.38
CA PHE A 453 4.86 1.20 -13.11
C PHE A 453 5.67 2.15 -12.22
N ASP A 454 5.44 2.09 -10.90
CA ASP A 454 6.23 2.80 -9.89
C ASP A 454 7.31 1.87 -9.31
N THR A 455 8.56 2.13 -9.67
CA THR A 455 9.74 1.40 -9.20
C THR A 455 10.55 2.20 -8.19
N SER A 456 9.99 3.27 -7.59
CA SER A 456 10.70 4.20 -6.72
C SER A 456 11.35 3.53 -5.50
N ASN A 457 10.73 2.44 -5.01
CA ASN A 457 11.22 1.65 -3.89
C ASN A 457 12.20 0.52 -4.29
N ASP A 458 12.41 0.29 -5.59
CA ASP A 458 13.29 -0.76 -6.08
C ASP A 458 14.71 -0.25 -6.27
N THR A 459 15.68 -1.10 -5.87
CA THR A 459 17.12 -0.83 -6.05
C THR A 459 17.76 -1.67 -7.15
N LYS A 460 17.00 -2.61 -7.73
CA LYS A 460 17.42 -3.53 -8.79
C LYS A 460 16.38 -3.55 -9.90
N PRO A 461 16.77 -3.81 -11.16
CA PRO A 461 15.82 -3.97 -12.25
C PRO A 461 14.73 -4.98 -11.91
N VAL A 462 13.49 -4.62 -12.20
CA VAL A 462 12.31 -5.46 -11.95
C VAL A 462 12.02 -6.21 -13.25
N PRO A 463 12.11 -7.55 -13.29
CA PRO A 463 11.84 -8.30 -14.50
C PRO A 463 10.34 -8.38 -14.79
N GLY A 464 9.99 -8.57 -16.05
CA GLY A 464 8.70 -9.16 -16.42
C GLY A 464 8.67 -10.64 -16.03
N GLY A 465 7.54 -11.14 -15.52
CA GLY A 465 7.43 -12.54 -15.11
C GLY A 465 6.10 -12.92 -14.46
N LEU A 466 5.93 -14.22 -14.24
CA LEU A 466 4.74 -14.80 -13.61
C LEU A 466 4.50 -14.39 -12.14
N PRO A 467 5.53 -14.27 -11.27
CA PRO A 467 5.32 -13.89 -9.87
C PRO A 467 4.80 -12.45 -9.70
N SER A 468 3.90 -12.21 -8.73
CA SER A 468 3.37 -10.86 -8.45
C SER A 468 4.42 -9.82 -8.04
N LYS A 469 5.62 -10.26 -7.63
CA LYS A 469 6.77 -9.38 -7.33
C LYS A 469 7.54 -8.94 -8.57
N ASP A 470 7.36 -9.64 -9.68
CA ASP A 470 7.79 -9.27 -11.04
C ASP A 470 6.61 -8.51 -11.68
N GLU A 471 6.65 -8.17 -12.98
CA GLU A 471 5.57 -7.42 -13.63
C GLU A 471 4.99 -8.09 -14.88
N MET A 472 3.76 -7.69 -15.22
CA MET A 472 3.05 -8.03 -16.45
C MET A 472 2.37 -6.80 -17.03
N CYS A 473 2.09 -6.84 -18.34
CA CYS A 473 1.29 -5.83 -19.01
C CYS A 473 0.35 -6.50 -20.03
N PHE A 474 -0.92 -6.66 -19.68
CA PHE A 474 -1.94 -7.15 -20.62
C PHE A 474 -3.12 -6.19 -20.78
N ALA A 475 -3.72 -6.25 -21.97
CA ALA A 475 -5.06 -5.75 -22.22
C ALA A 475 -5.86 -6.77 -23.04
N TRP A 476 -6.88 -7.40 -22.44
CA TRP A 476 -7.81 -8.28 -23.16
C TRP A 476 -9.03 -7.49 -23.62
N VAL A 477 -9.30 -7.54 -24.93
CA VAL A 477 -10.38 -6.78 -25.56
C VAL A 477 -11.47 -7.73 -26.02
N ASP A 478 -12.68 -7.60 -25.47
CA ASP A 478 -13.83 -8.28 -26.04
C ASP A 478 -14.36 -7.48 -27.22
N TYR A 479 -14.72 -8.17 -28.32
CA TYR A 479 -15.17 -7.53 -29.55
C TYR A 479 -16.20 -8.35 -30.32
N TYR A 480 -16.86 -7.73 -31.30
CA TYR A 480 -17.67 -8.42 -32.31
C TYR A 480 -17.48 -7.84 -33.73
N PRO A 481 -17.76 -8.60 -34.80
CA PRO A 481 -18.05 -10.03 -34.78
C PRO A 481 -16.81 -10.84 -34.36
N ALA A 482 -17.03 -11.94 -33.64
CA ALA A 482 -15.96 -12.89 -33.31
C ALA A 482 -15.22 -13.34 -34.58
N ASN A 483 -13.89 -13.43 -34.51
CA ASN A 483 -13.04 -13.93 -35.59
C ASN A 483 -11.92 -14.82 -35.04
N ASN A 484 -11.01 -15.27 -35.92
CA ASN A 484 -9.97 -16.24 -35.58
C ASN A 484 -8.72 -15.64 -34.94
N ILE A 485 -8.60 -14.31 -34.87
CA ILE A 485 -7.44 -13.64 -34.28
C ILE A 485 -7.56 -13.65 -32.75
N LEU A 486 -6.67 -14.41 -32.12
CA LEU A 486 -6.63 -14.65 -30.67
C LEU A 486 -5.70 -13.67 -29.95
N ALA A 487 -4.58 -13.31 -30.57
CA ALA A 487 -3.60 -12.39 -30.00
C ALA A 487 -2.93 -11.56 -31.08
N CYS A 488 -2.60 -10.31 -30.72
CA CYS A 488 -1.84 -9.39 -31.55
C CYS A 488 -0.84 -8.64 -30.67
N THR A 489 0.44 -8.97 -30.77
CA THR A 489 1.46 -8.49 -29.82
C THR A 489 2.86 -8.48 -30.42
N GLN A 490 3.87 -8.25 -29.58
CA GLN A 490 5.29 -8.40 -29.85
C GLN A 490 5.89 -9.52 -28.98
N ILE A 491 6.87 -10.21 -29.55
CA ILE A 491 7.67 -11.23 -28.87
C ILE A 491 9.16 -10.96 -29.08
N ASN A 492 9.98 -11.37 -28.13
CA ASN A 492 11.43 -11.30 -28.23
C ASN A 492 11.97 -12.62 -28.78
N MET A 493 12.49 -12.58 -30.02
CA MET A 493 13.05 -13.75 -30.71
C MET A 493 14.55 -13.95 -30.43
N GLY A 494 15.14 -13.13 -29.55
CA GLY A 494 16.56 -13.14 -29.23
C GLY A 494 17.47 -12.71 -30.38
N THR A 495 18.76 -12.58 -30.08
CA THR A 495 19.79 -12.24 -31.07
C THR A 495 20.57 -13.49 -31.47
N SER A 496 20.27 -14.06 -32.65
CA SER A 496 21.03 -15.15 -33.25
C SER A 496 21.45 -14.79 -34.67
N PRO A 497 22.67 -15.13 -35.12
CA PRO A 497 23.11 -14.94 -36.51
C PRO A 497 22.24 -15.65 -37.57
N GLN A 498 21.43 -16.65 -37.15
CA GLN A 498 20.49 -17.35 -38.05
C GLN A 498 19.05 -16.81 -37.95
N ASN A 499 18.78 -15.85 -37.07
CA ASN A 499 17.45 -15.25 -36.94
C ASN A 499 17.34 -14.06 -37.93
N PRO A 500 16.48 -14.14 -38.97
CA PRO A 500 16.35 -13.09 -39.97
C PRO A 500 15.83 -11.75 -39.41
N ILE A 501 15.16 -11.75 -38.25
CA ILE A 501 14.49 -10.57 -37.67
C ILE A 501 15.33 -9.92 -36.54
N ASN A 502 16.35 -10.61 -36.02
CA ASN A 502 17.35 -10.11 -35.05
C ASN A 502 16.82 -9.09 -34.01
N GLY A 503 15.96 -9.54 -33.09
CA GLY A 503 15.38 -8.68 -32.04
C GLY A 503 13.92 -9.00 -31.73
N THR A 504 13.11 -7.96 -31.56
CA THR A 504 11.66 -8.04 -31.32
C THR A 504 10.91 -8.21 -32.63
N ALA A 505 9.93 -9.12 -32.65
CA ALA A 505 9.06 -9.36 -33.80
C ALA A 505 7.59 -9.19 -33.40
N ALA A 506 6.75 -8.80 -34.34
CA ALA A 506 5.31 -8.76 -34.12
C ALA A 506 4.73 -10.16 -34.34
N LEU A 507 3.82 -10.57 -33.46
CA LEU A 507 3.14 -11.87 -33.46
C LEU A 507 1.65 -11.66 -33.69
N CYS A 508 1.13 -12.29 -34.74
CA CYS A 508 -0.30 -12.45 -34.96
C CYS A 508 -0.68 -13.91 -34.77
N LEU A 509 -1.54 -14.17 -33.79
CA LEU A 509 -2.01 -15.52 -33.50
C LEU A 509 -3.42 -15.71 -34.07
N ASP A 510 -3.50 -16.48 -35.15
CA ASP A 510 -4.74 -16.89 -35.81
C ASP A 510 -5.03 -18.36 -35.49
N SER A 511 -6.22 -18.65 -34.97
CA SER A 511 -6.65 -20.01 -34.60
C SER A 511 -6.78 -20.97 -35.79
N SER A 512 -6.90 -20.44 -37.00
CA SER A 512 -7.00 -21.21 -38.25
C SER A 512 -5.66 -21.45 -38.94
N ALA A 513 -4.60 -20.74 -38.53
CA ALA A 513 -3.27 -20.89 -39.08
C ALA A 513 -2.50 -22.03 -38.39
N ALA A 514 -1.75 -22.81 -39.17
CA ALA A 514 -0.94 -23.91 -38.63
C ALA A 514 0.35 -23.42 -37.93
N ILE A 515 0.83 -22.23 -38.29
CA ILE A 515 2.02 -21.57 -37.73
C ILE A 515 1.65 -20.10 -37.50
N PRO A 516 2.01 -19.50 -36.36
CA PRO A 516 1.76 -18.08 -36.13
C PRO A 516 2.50 -17.19 -37.13
N ASP A 517 1.86 -16.12 -37.58
CA ASP A 517 2.48 -15.15 -38.47
C ASP A 517 3.38 -14.20 -37.67
N ILE A 518 4.61 -14.04 -38.16
CA ILE A 518 5.64 -13.19 -37.54
C ILE A 518 6.06 -12.12 -38.53
N TYR A 519 6.02 -10.86 -38.10
CA TYR A 519 6.35 -9.70 -38.91
C TYR A 519 7.50 -8.89 -38.30
N ASP A 520 8.18 -8.10 -39.14
CA ASP A 520 9.14 -7.12 -38.67
C ASP A 520 8.42 -6.07 -37.81
N SER A 521 8.95 -5.87 -36.61
CA SER A 521 8.36 -4.93 -35.67
C SER A 521 9.24 -3.69 -35.55
N PRO A 522 8.74 -2.47 -35.81
CA PRO A 522 9.48 -1.27 -35.48
C PRO A 522 9.66 -1.22 -33.95
N PHE A 523 10.91 -1.14 -33.50
CA PHE A 523 11.21 -0.88 -32.09
C PHE A 523 10.60 0.48 -31.74
N LEU A 524 9.72 0.54 -30.74
CA LEU A 524 9.33 1.82 -30.13
C LEU A 524 10.56 2.35 -29.38
N THR A 525 11.41 3.10 -30.08
CA THR A 525 12.46 3.93 -29.47
C THR A 525 11.90 5.27 -28.97
N ALA A 526 10.58 5.46 -29.03
CA ALA A 526 9.94 6.66 -28.58
C ALA A 526 9.99 6.74 -27.04
N THR A 527 10.80 7.67 -26.54
CA THR A 527 10.43 8.40 -25.32
C THR A 527 9.06 8.98 -25.58
N PHE A 528 8.01 8.30 -25.09
CA PHE A 528 6.66 8.78 -25.29
C PHE A 528 6.55 10.17 -24.70
N GLN A 529 6.01 11.09 -25.49
CA GLN A 529 5.41 12.28 -24.94
C GLN A 529 4.18 11.79 -24.19
N ASN A 530 4.11 12.06 -22.88
CA ASN A 530 2.86 11.85 -22.13
C ASN A 530 1.71 12.42 -22.96
N LEU A 531 0.55 11.73 -22.93
CA LEU A 531 -0.70 12.34 -23.38
C LEU A 531 -0.71 13.78 -22.88
N SER A 532 -1.00 14.73 -23.77
CA SER A 532 -1.26 16.10 -23.31
C SER A 532 -2.27 16.00 -22.18
N ALA A 533 -1.88 16.50 -21.01
CA ALA A 533 -2.72 16.74 -19.84
C ALA A 533 -4.20 16.73 -20.20
N SER A 534 -4.95 15.69 -19.84
CA SER A 534 -6.41 15.76 -19.91
C SER A 534 -6.86 16.55 -18.68
N GLY A 535 -6.60 17.84 -18.74
CA GLY A 535 -6.83 18.79 -17.68
C GLY A 535 -6.37 20.12 -18.24
N LYS A 536 -7.26 21.11 -18.27
CA LYS A 536 -6.79 22.48 -18.44
C LYS A 536 -5.96 22.75 -17.18
N ASN A 537 -4.78 23.36 -17.33
CA ASN A 537 -4.17 24.04 -16.19
C ASN A 537 -5.21 25.05 -15.73
N CYS A 538 -5.85 24.79 -14.59
CA CYS A 538 -6.79 25.75 -14.08
C CYS A 538 -5.99 26.98 -13.69
N PRO A 539 -6.27 28.16 -14.28
CA PRO A 539 -6.01 29.36 -13.54
C PRO A 539 -6.82 29.21 -12.25
N ALA A 540 -6.18 29.40 -11.11
CA ALA A 540 -6.89 29.66 -9.88
C ALA A 540 -7.64 30.99 -10.10
N ASP A 541 -8.80 30.95 -10.76
CA ASP A 541 -9.65 32.11 -11.03
C ASP A 541 -10.86 31.96 -10.10
N ASN A 542 -10.83 32.62 -8.93
CA ASN A 542 -11.43 33.93 -8.76
C ASN A 542 -12.88 34.03 -9.27
N THR A 543 -13.80 33.42 -8.52
CA THR A 543 -15.07 34.08 -8.21
C THR A 543 -15.19 34.09 -6.70
N THR A 544 -14.72 35.10 -5.98
CA THR A 544 -14.92 36.53 -6.18
C THR A 544 -13.86 37.23 -7.03
N VAL A 545 -14.28 37.72 -8.20
CA VAL A 545 -13.61 38.86 -8.83
C VAL A 545 -13.72 40.05 -7.89
N SER A 546 -12.65 40.30 -7.15
CA SER A 546 -12.09 41.64 -7.07
C SER A 546 -10.75 41.58 -7.79
N GLU A 547 -10.55 42.48 -8.76
CA GLU A 547 -9.30 42.91 -9.42
C GLU A 547 -7.95 42.36 -8.86
N PRO A 548 -6.92 42.17 -9.71
CA PRO A 548 -5.61 41.66 -9.29
C PRO A 548 -5.09 42.48 -8.11
N SER A 549 -5.17 41.90 -6.92
CA SER A 549 -4.79 42.65 -5.73
C SER A 549 -3.28 42.54 -5.60
N ASN A 550 -2.62 43.68 -5.49
CA ASN A 550 -1.22 43.82 -5.04
C ASN A 550 -1.06 43.34 -3.57
N GLN A 551 -1.88 42.40 -3.12
CA GLN A 551 -2.15 42.09 -1.73
C GLN A 551 -1.38 40.84 -1.34
N ALA A 552 -0.64 40.91 -0.24
CA ALA A 552 0.11 39.77 0.23
C ALA A 552 -0.83 38.66 0.73
N ALA A 553 -0.56 37.42 0.35
CA ALA A 553 -1.20 36.23 0.90
C ALA A 553 -0.35 35.67 2.04
N VAL A 554 -0.93 35.47 3.21
CA VAL A 554 -0.24 34.98 4.40
C VAL A 554 -0.85 33.64 4.81
N LEU A 555 -0.07 32.56 4.75
CA LEU A 555 -0.44 31.32 5.42
C LEU A 555 -0.11 31.42 6.90
N ARG A 556 -0.98 30.94 7.77
CA ARG A 556 -0.76 30.86 9.22
C ARG A 556 -1.00 29.44 9.71
N THR A 557 -0.06 28.88 10.44
CA THR A 557 -0.18 27.56 11.09
C THR A 557 0.18 27.70 12.55
N CYS A 558 -0.65 27.14 13.42
CA CYS A 558 -0.37 27.08 14.86
C CYS A 558 -0.25 25.62 15.26
N PRO A 559 0.97 25.04 15.29
CA PRO A 559 1.16 23.65 15.69
C PRO A 559 0.76 23.40 17.15
N GLU A 560 0.79 24.45 17.97
CA GLU A 560 0.23 24.46 19.33
C GLU A 560 -0.86 25.51 19.44
N THR A 561 -1.65 25.44 20.51
CA THR A 561 -2.72 26.42 20.79
C THR A 561 -2.23 27.88 20.83
N ASP A 562 -0.97 28.12 21.23
CA ASP A 562 -0.44 29.47 21.43
C ASP A 562 0.85 29.78 20.65
N VAL A 563 1.48 28.81 20.00
CA VAL A 563 2.65 28.99 19.11
C VAL A 563 2.20 28.97 17.66
N CYS A 564 2.39 30.07 16.95
CA CYS A 564 1.96 30.25 15.57
C CYS A 564 3.11 30.74 14.68
N PHE A 565 3.10 30.23 13.45
CA PHE A 565 3.98 30.62 12.38
C PHE A 565 3.15 31.15 11.21
N SER A 566 3.67 32.15 10.51
CA SER A 566 3.03 32.62 9.28
C SER A 566 4.05 32.78 8.16
N LEU A 567 3.64 32.63 6.90
CA LEU A 567 4.49 32.71 5.72
C LEU A 567 3.83 33.49 4.60
N ASN A 568 4.61 34.32 3.92
CA ASN A 568 4.31 34.93 2.63
C ASN A 568 5.53 34.82 1.70
N VAL A 569 5.28 34.53 0.44
CA VAL A 569 6.24 34.53 -0.64
C VAL A 569 5.80 35.62 -1.64
N PRO A 570 6.56 36.69 -1.85
CA PRO A 570 6.25 37.70 -2.86
C PRO A 570 6.12 37.08 -4.24
N GLU A 571 5.22 37.65 -5.04
CA GLU A 571 4.91 37.17 -6.39
C GLU A 571 6.17 37.06 -7.27
N GLN A 572 7.08 38.04 -7.16
CA GLN A 572 8.33 38.04 -7.90
C GLN A 572 9.26 36.91 -7.44
N SER A 573 9.44 36.74 -6.13
CA SER A 573 10.29 35.68 -5.56
C SER A 573 9.79 34.28 -5.93
N ALA A 574 8.47 34.08 -5.92
CA ALA A 574 7.85 32.84 -6.37
C ALA A 574 8.13 32.59 -7.86
N ARG A 575 7.94 33.59 -8.73
CA ARG A 575 8.18 33.45 -10.18
C ARG A 575 9.64 33.15 -10.52
N SER A 576 10.59 33.88 -9.92
CA SER A 576 12.03 33.68 -10.18
C SER A 576 12.63 32.49 -9.41
N SER A 577 11.87 31.83 -8.54
CA SER A 577 12.36 30.82 -7.58
C SER A 577 13.57 31.30 -6.75
N SER A 578 13.70 32.60 -6.55
CA SER A 578 14.82 33.23 -5.85
C SER A 578 14.42 34.66 -5.50
N GLY A 579 14.78 35.13 -4.31
CA GLY A 579 14.38 36.43 -3.76
C GLY A 579 13.91 36.34 -2.31
N ASP A 580 13.32 37.43 -1.82
CA ASP A 580 12.89 37.54 -0.43
C ASP A 580 11.69 36.64 -0.13
N ILE A 581 11.64 36.08 1.08
CA ILE A 581 10.41 35.59 1.70
C ILE A 581 10.16 36.30 3.03
N TYR A 582 8.91 36.28 3.48
CA TYR A 582 8.49 36.87 4.74
C TYR A 582 7.86 35.82 5.64
N PHE A 583 8.32 35.68 6.88
CA PHE A 583 7.67 34.80 7.84
C PHE A 583 7.51 35.48 9.20
N GLN A 584 6.51 35.04 9.96
CA GLN A 584 6.27 35.49 11.32
C GLN A 584 6.40 34.33 12.30
N ILE A 585 7.07 34.55 13.42
CA ILE A 585 7.05 33.65 14.59
C ILE A 585 6.30 34.38 15.71
N SER A 586 5.28 33.76 16.30
CA SER A 586 4.50 34.35 17.40
C SER A 586 4.22 33.35 18.50
N ALA A 587 4.59 33.69 19.74
CA ALA A 587 4.39 32.85 20.92
C ALA A 587 4.32 33.66 22.22
N PRO A 588 3.68 33.16 23.29
CA PRO A 588 3.69 33.80 24.60
C PRO A 588 5.09 34.00 25.19
N THR A 589 5.24 34.97 26.10
CA THR A 589 6.48 35.20 26.86
C THR A 589 6.77 34.13 27.91
N THR A 590 5.92 33.10 28.02
CA THR A 590 6.16 31.91 28.85
C THR A 590 7.13 30.92 28.20
N TYR A 591 7.50 31.16 26.94
CA TYR A 591 8.50 30.39 26.22
C TYR A 591 9.87 31.05 26.36
N SER A 592 10.87 30.25 26.75
CA SER A 592 12.27 30.67 26.82
C SER A 592 12.81 31.00 25.42
N TRP A 593 12.48 30.16 24.43
CA TRP A 593 12.75 30.38 23.02
C TRP A 593 11.77 29.59 22.14
N VAL A 594 11.56 30.04 20.90
CA VAL A 594 10.73 29.39 19.87
C VAL A 594 11.45 29.42 18.53
N ALA A 595 11.41 28.32 17.78
CA ALA A 595 12.09 28.20 16.50
C ALA A 595 11.17 27.71 15.38
N LEU A 596 11.41 28.26 14.19
CA LEU A 596 10.89 27.80 12.89
C LEU A 596 12.08 27.39 12.02
N ALA A 597 11.97 26.34 11.22
CA ALA A 597 13.06 25.95 10.32
C ALA A 597 12.58 25.39 8.97
N GLN A 598 13.35 25.62 7.92
CA GLN A 598 13.15 24.99 6.60
C GLN A 598 13.93 23.67 6.54
N GLY A 599 13.25 22.57 6.21
CA GLY A 599 13.84 21.23 6.09
C GLY A 599 12.97 20.12 6.66
N THR A 600 13.45 18.87 6.57
CA THR A 600 12.74 17.66 7.03
C THR A 600 13.25 17.11 8.36
N ALA A 601 14.44 17.54 8.82
CA ALA A 601 15.03 17.16 10.11
C ALA A 601 15.98 18.26 10.61
N MET A 602 16.36 18.25 11.90
CA MET A 602 17.27 19.27 12.46
C MET A 602 18.63 19.32 11.74
N SER A 603 19.14 18.18 11.26
CA SER A 603 20.37 18.15 10.47
C SER A 603 20.16 18.91 9.16
N ASN A 604 21.06 19.87 8.88
CA ASN A 604 21.09 20.70 7.68
C ASN A 604 19.90 21.63 7.47
N ALA A 605 18.99 21.77 8.44
CA ALA A 605 17.87 22.72 8.35
C ALA A 605 18.34 24.18 8.46
N ASN A 606 17.58 25.08 7.81
CA ASN A 606 17.74 26.53 7.98
C ASN A 606 16.86 26.99 9.14
N MET A 607 17.44 27.29 10.31
CA MET A 607 16.68 27.52 11.55
C MET A 607 16.63 29.00 11.93
N PHE A 608 15.50 29.43 12.47
CA PHE A 608 15.26 30.79 12.95
C PHE A 608 14.74 30.73 14.37
N VAL A 609 15.60 31.04 15.33
CA VAL A 609 15.27 30.98 16.77
C VAL A 609 14.95 32.38 17.29
N MET A 610 13.80 32.53 17.92
CA MET A 610 13.32 33.77 18.56
C MET A 610 13.35 33.64 20.08
N TYR A 611 13.86 34.66 20.78
CA TYR A 611 13.78 34.83 22.23
C TYR A 611 13.74 36.30 22.62
N SER A 612 13.51 36.63 23.88
CA SER A 612 13.43 38.02 24.37
C SER A 612 14.78 38.74 24.34
N SER A 613 14.78 40.03 23.99
CA SER A 613 15.93 40.94 24.04
C SER A 613 16.36 41.25 25.47
N ALA A 614 17.55 41.82 25.65
CA ALA A 614 18.13 42.11 26.96
C ALA A 614 17.26 43.03 27.83
N ASP A 615 16.53 43.96 27.21
CA ASP A 615 15.61 44.87 27.89
C ASP A 615 14.23 44.26 28.19
N GLY A 616 13.94 43.06 27.66
CA GLY A 616 12.66 42.37 27.81
C GLY A 616 11.50 42.99 27.03
N GLN A 617 11.75 43.99 26.19
CA GLN A 617 10.72 44.75 25.46
C GLN A 617 10.63 44.37 23.98
N ASN A 618 11.66 43.72 23.44
CA ASN A 618 11.77 43.32 22.05
C ASN A 618 12.17 41.83 21.92
N VAL A 619 12.38 41.37 20.70
CA VAL A 619 12.82 40.00 20.40
C VAL A 619 14.18 40.01 19.71
N THR A 620 15.00 39.01 20.02
CA THR A 620 16.23 38.68 19.32
C THR A 620 15.96 37.52 18.36
N LEU A 621 16.25 37.72 17.08
CA LEU A 621 16.20 36.68 16.06
C LEU A 621 17.61 36.13 15.82
N SER A 622 17.78 34.83 16.00
CA SER A 622 19.03 34.12 15.83
C SER A 622 18.88 33.08 14.71
N PRO A 623 19.38 33.37 13.49
CA PRO A 623 19.47 32.36 12.44
C PRO A 623 20.56 31.33 12.81
N ARG A 624 20.26 30.05 12.68
CA ARG A 624 21.16 28.96 13.09
C ARG A 624 21.16 27.81 12.11
N THR A 625 22.21 27.00 12.17
CA THR A 625 22.32 25.73 11.44
C THR A 625 23.09 24.70 12.26
N THR A 626 22.96 23.42 11.90
CA THR A 626 23.68 22.31 12.52
C THR A 626 23.76 21.14 11.55
N SER A 627 24.81 20.33 11.64
CA SER A 627 24.94 19.10 10.84
C SER A 627 24.27 17.89 11.49
N GLY A 628 23.67 18.01 12.68
CA GLY A 628 23.05 16.90 13.41
C GLY A 628 22.18 17.34 14.57
N HIS A 629 21.76 16.39 15.42
CA HIS A 629 20.90 16.65 16.59
C HIS A 629 21.71 17.20 17.79
N VAL A 630 22.43 18.29 17.55
CA VAL A 630 23.22 19.02 18.55
C VAL A 630 22.78 20.49 18.57
N MET A 631 23.08 21.21 19.65
CA MET A 631 22.71 22.61 19.79
C MET A 631 23.19 23.40 18.55
N PRO A 632 22.28 24.02 17.79
CA PRO A 632 22.64 24.69 16.56
C PRO A 632 23.41 25.98 16.83
N THR A 633 24.34 26.31 15.93
CA THR A 633 25.23 27.47 16.05
C THR A 633 24.75 28.60 15.15
N HIS A 634 25.07 29.84 15.54
CA HIS A 634 24.67 31.03 14.79
C HIS A 634 25.22 31.02 13.35
N ASN A 635 24.33 31.21 12.38
CA ASN A 635 24.64 31.26 10.96
C ASN A 635 24.82 32.71 10.52
N VAL A 636 26.08 33.14 10.43
CA VAL A 636 26.44 34.51 9.99
C VAL A 636 26.17 34.77 8.50
N ALA A 637 25.93 33.73 7.70
CA ALA A 637 25.65 33.85 6.26
C ALA A 637 24.15 33.99 5.95
N ALA A 638 23.27 33.94 6.96
CA ALA A 638 21.84 34.16 6.77
C ALA A 638 21.54 35.64 6.51
N ASP A 639 20.90 35.94 5.38
CA ASP A 639 20.38 37.27 5.07
C ASP A 639 18.98 37.42 5.67
N VAL A 640 18.92 37.66 6.99
CA VAL A 640 17.66 37.87 7.72
C VAL A 640 17.62 39.20 8.45
N SER A 641 16.44 39.80 8.51
CA SER A 641 16.22 41.04 9.26
C SER A 641 14.85 41.04 9.93
N LEU A 642 14.79 41.58 11.14
CA LEU A 642 13.54 41.86 11.84
C LEU A 642 12.86 43.08 11.21
N LEU A 643 11.56 42.97 10.99
CA LEU A 643 10.72 43.98 10.38
C LEU A 643 9.86 44.69 11.42
N GLU A 644 9.25 45.81 11.01
CA GLU A 644 8.27 46.54 11.81
C GLU A 644 7.14 45.63 12.33
N GLY A 645 6.67 45.90 13.54
CA GLY A 645 5.70 45.05 14.26
C GLY A 645 6.33 43.87 15.01
N SER A 646 7.65 43.69 14.95
CA SER A 646 8.37 42.77 15.85
C SER A 646 8.51 43.37 17.26
N GLY A 647 8.43 42.53 18.28
CA GLY A 647 8.64 42.91 19.68
C GLY A 647 7.83 42.11 20.67
N ILE A 648 7.82 42.57 21.93
CA ILE A 648 7.05 41.96 23.02
C ILE A 648 5.92 42.90 23.42
N ALA A 649 4.68 42.44 23.24
CA ALA A 649 3.49 43.18 23.63
C ALA A 649 2.40 42.21 24.13
N ASN A 650 1.63 42.63 25.14
CA ASN A 650 0.51 41.86 25.69
C ASN A 650 0.88 40.41 26.09
N GLY A 651 2.09 40.21 26.64
CA GLY A 651 2.59 38.88 27.04
C GLY A 651 2.91 37.95 25.87
N ARG A 652 3.12 38.48 24.65
CA ARG A 652 3.42 37.72 23.44
C ARG A 652 4.65 38.30 22.73
N MET A 653 5.56 37.41 22.36
CA MET A 653 6.73 37.67 21.51
C MET A 653 6.31 37.49 20.05
N THR A 654 6.65 38.46 19.20
CA THR A 654 6.40 38.38 17.75
C THR A 654 7.64 38.80 16.99
N ALA A 655 8.11 37.98 16.06
CA ALA A 655 9.17 38.30 15.11
C ALA A 655 8.60 38.27 13.69
N ASN A 656 8.53 39.43 13.04
CA ASN A 656 8.27 39.55 11.60
C ASN A 656 9.63 39.57 10.89
N VAL A 657 9.86 38.65 9.97
CA VAL A 657 11.20 38.41 9.41
C VAL A 657 11.16 38.52 7.88
N ARG A 658 12.10 39.28 7.32
CA ARG A 658 12.51 39.18 5.90
C ARG A 658 13.70 38.24 5.81
N CYS A 659 13.67 37.30 4.88
CA CYS A 659 14.81 36.45 4.55
C CYS A 659 15.13 36.52 3.05
N GLY A 660 16.32 37.01 2.69
CA GLY A 660 16.73 37.25 1.30
C GLY A 660 17.47 36.10 0.62
N ASN A 661 17.90 35.08 1.38
CA ASN A 661 18.56 33.88 0.86
C ASN A 661 17.95 32.57 1.40
N CYS A 662 16.65 32.56 1.68
CA CYS A 662 15.97 31.35 2.16
C CYS A 662 15.63 30.33 1.05
N ASP A 663 15.89 30.67 -0.21
CA ASP A 663 15.88 29.73 -1.34
C ASP A 663 17.08 28.77 -1.29
N ARG A 664 18.20 29.19 -0.68
CA ARG A 664 19.43 28.40 -0.58
C ARG A 664 20.31 28.81 0.60
N TRP A 665 20.73 27.84 1.39
CA TRP A 665 21.71 28.02 2.45
C TRP A 665 22.84 27.00 2.30
N GLY A 666 23.94 27.16 3.04
CA GLY A 666 25.16 26.38 2.80
C GLY A 666 25.01 24.85 2.84
N THR A 667 23.93 24.33 3.42
CA THR A 667 23.66 22.90 3.58
C THR A 667 22.36 22.42 2.92
N GLY A 668 21.62 23.28 2.21
CA GLY A 668 20.31 22.91 1.64
C GLY A 668 19.70 23.97 0.72
N THR A 669 18.61 23.60 0.05
CA THR A 669 17.85 24.47 -0.87
C THR A 669 16.36 24.25 -0.69
N MET A 670 15.55 25.26 -1.00
CA MET A 670 14.09 25.20 -1.01
C MET A 670 13.56 25.97 -2.21
N SER A 671 12.74 25.32 -3.05
CA SER A 671 12.04 26.00 -4.13
C SER A 671 11.08 27.05 -3.55
N LEU A 672 11.03 28.23 -4.16
CA LEU A 672 10.00 29.25 -3.86
C LEU A 672 8.84 29.21 -4.87
N GLN A 673 8.99 28.44 -5.96
CA GLN A 673 7.89 28.16 -6.90
C GLN A 673 6.90 27.19 -6.25
N GLY A 674 5.60 27.40 -6.51
CA GLY A 674 4.47 26.77 -5.83
C GLY A 674 4.58 25.25 -5.63
N GLY A 675 3.86 24.74 -4.63
CA GLY A 675 3.94 23.35 -4.17
C GLY A 675 4.22 23.23 -2.68
N SER A 676 4.26 21.99 -2.17
CA SER A 676 4.49 21.69 -0.76
C SER A 676 5.96 21.89 -0.34
N SER A 677 6.17 22.61 0.76
CA SER A 677 7.47 22.84 1.37
C SER A 677 7.49 22.34 2.82
N ASN A 678 8.59 21.68 3.21
CA ASN A 678 8.77 21.07 4.53
C ASN A 678 9.34 22.07 5.56
N TRP A 679 8.65 22.18 6.69
CA TRP A 679 9.03 23.04 7.80
C TRP A 679 9.04 22.28 9.13
N LEU A 680 9.88 22.74 10.04
CA LEU A 680 10.02 22.22 11.40
C LEU A 680 9.74 23.34 12.39
N HIS A 681 9.25 22.97 13.57
CA HIS A 681 9.20 23.87 14.71
C HIS A 681 9.74 23.20 15.96
N ALA A 682 10.23 24.01 16.89
CA ALA A 682 10.62 23.57 18.21
C ALA A 682 10.51 24.74 19.19
N HIS A 683 10.29 24.47 20.47
CA HIS A 683 10.28 25.51 21.50
C HIS A 683 10.64 24.95 22.86
N LEU A 684 10.95 25.84 23.81
CA LEU A 684 11.15 25.48 25.21
C LEU A 684 10.29 26.40 26.09
N GLN A 685 9.40 25.84 26.90
CA GLN A 685 8.72 26.60 27.95
C GLN A 685 9.67 26.89 29.12
N GLY A 686 9.61 28.10 29.67
CA GLY A 686 10.42 28.46 30.82
C GLY A 686 10.77 29.94 30.89
N SER A 687 11.77 30.25 31.72
CA SER A 687 12.22 31.63 31.95
C SER A 687 12.74 32.26 30.65
N PRO A 688 12.39 33.54 30.37
CA PRO A 688 12.89 34.27 29.22
C PRO A 688 14.43 34.37 29.21
N ILE A 689 15.04 34.30 28.02
CA ILE A 689 16.51 34.38 27.87
C ILE A 689 17.03 35.80 28.12
N ASN A 690 16.27 36.83 27.71
CA ASN A 690 16.60 38.24 27.86
C ASN A 690 18.04 38.58 27.42
N SER A 691 18.33 38.40 26.13
CA SER A 691 19.66 38.66 25.57
C SER A 691 19.58 39.16 24.13
N ASP A 692 20.43 40.13 23.78
CA ASP A 692 20.60 40.61 22.40
C ASP A 692 21.64 39.80 21.63
N ASP A 693 22.35 38.88 22.30
CA ASP A 693 23.37 38.03 21.69
C ASP A 693 22.72 36.92 20.86
N THR A 694 22.91 36.94 19.54
CA THR A 694 22.39 35.92 18.61
C THR A 694 23.10 34.56 18.73
N SER A 695 24.18 34.46 19.50
CA SER A 695 24.97 33.24 19.70
C SER A 695 24.72 32.55 21.04
N VAL A 696 23.76 33.03 21.83
CA VAL A 696 23.49 32.52 23.18
C VAL A 696 23.24 31.00 23.20
N SER A 697 23.73 30.34 24.24
CA SER A 697 23.45 28.94 24.48
C SER A 697 21.97 28.74 24.79
N ILE A 698 21.32 27.84 24.04
CA ILE A 698 19.91 27.49 24.24
C ILE A 698 19.80 26.05 24.73
N SER A 699 18.92 25.83 25.70
CA SER A 699 18.60 24.49 26.19
C SER A 699 17.74 23.74 25.17
N GLN A 700 17.81 22.41 25.19
CA GLN A 700 17.00 21.55 24.31
C GLN A 700 15.50 21.86 24.48
N HIS A 701 14.77 21.89 23.36
CA HIS A 701 13.32 22.08 23.33
C HIS A 701 12.59 21.00 24.12
N ASP A 702 11.43 21.35 24.68
CA ASP A 702 10.51 20.41 25.32
C ASP A 702 9.41 19.92 24.38
N ALA A 703 9.14 20.64 23.28
CA ALA A 703 8.32 20.17 22.17
C ALA A 703 8.89 20.55 20.79
N MET A 704 8.59 19.70 19.81
CA MET A 704 9.00 19.86 18.42
C MET A 704 8.00 19.18 17.49
N GLY A 705 8.03 19.53 16.22
CA GLY A 705 7.23 18.88 15.19
C GLY A 705 7.60 19.35 13.79
N SER A 706 6.94 18.77 12.80
CA SER A 706 7.04 19.15 11.40
C SER A 706 5.66 19.45 10.83
N PHE A 707 5.62 20.29 9.81
CA PHE A 707 4.42 20.57 9.03
C PHE A 707 4.82 21.00 7.62
N GLN A 708 3.86 20.94 6.69
CA GLN A 708 4.05 21.40 5.33
C GLN A 708 3.23 22.66 5.04
N TRP A 709 3.84 23.59 4.30
CA TRP A 709 3.14 24.72 3.70
C TRP A 709 3.12 24.55 2.19
N ASP A 710 1.93 24.69 1.61
CA ASP A 710 1.81 24.90 0.17
C ASP A 710 2.15 26.36 -0.15
N LEU A 711 3.34 26.58 -0.71
CA LEU A 711 3.86 27.90 -1.01
C LEU A 711 2.98 28.67 -2.00
N SER A 712 2.18 27.98 -2.83
CA SER A 712 1.26 28.64 -3.75
C SER A 712 0.21 29.48 -3.01
N ARG A 713 -0.21 29.02 -1.83
CA ARG A 713 -1.20 29.71 -0.97
C ARG A 713 -0.59 30.79 -0.08
N ALA A 714 0.73 30.81 0.05
CA ALA A 714 1.48 31.88 0.67
C ALA A 714 1.97 32.92 -0.36
N THR A 715 1.69 32.73 -1.66
CA THR A 715 2.23 33.59 -2.72
C THR A 715 1.35 34.81 -2.97
N GLY A 716 1.96 36.00 -3.01
CA GLY A 716 1.29 37.25 -3.40
C GLY A 716 1.96 38.51 -2.85
N GLY A 717 1.58 39.68 -3.38
CA GLY A 717 2.10 40.99 -2.97
C GLY A 717 3.44 41.39 -3.61
N SER A 718 3.83 42.67 -3.43
CA SER A 718 4.95 43.31 -4.14
C SER A 718 6.27 43.39 -3.35
N GLY A 719 6.47 42.57 -2.32
CA GLY A 719 7.74 42.50 -1.56
C GLY A 719 7.87 43.50 -0.39
N GLY A 720 6.80 43.73 0.38
CA GLY A 720 6.83 44.52 1.63
C GLY A 720 6.34 43.69 2.83
N ASN A 721 6.53 44.18 4.07
CA ASN A 721 6.14 43.45 5.29
C ASN A 721 4.63 43.14 5.30
N PRO A 722 4.23 41.87 5.15
CA PRO A 722 2.82 41.52 4.96
C PRO A 722 2.05 41.41 6.27
N PHE A 723 2.74 41.34 7.42
CA PHE A 723 2.13 41.10 8.72
C PHE A 723 1.54 42.34 9.40
N ILE A 724 1.84 43.52 8.88
CA ILE A 724 1.30 44.81 9.35
C ILE A 724 0.39 45.47 8.30
N ASN A 725 0.30 44.88 7.11
CA ASN A 725 -0.50 45.40 6.03
C ASN A 725 -1.96 44.94 6.24
N ALA A 726 -2.86 45.86 6.57
CA ALA A 726 -4.29 45.57 6.81
C ALA A 726 -4.99 44.93 5.60
N SER A 727 -4.36 45.03 4.42
CA SER A 727 -4.83 44.40 3.20
C SER A 727 -4.46 42.91 3.15
N ALA A 728 -3.45 42.38 3.86
CA ALA A 728 -3.01 40.99 3.65
C ALA A 728 -4.09 39.94 3.97
N THR A 729 -4.30 38.97 3.06
CA THR A 729 -5.25 37.88 3.27
C THR A 729 -4.59 36.76 4.06
N THR A 730 -5.05 36.50 5.28
CA THR A 730 -4.49 35.47 6.15
C THR A 730 -5.32 34.20 6.12
N THR A 731 -4.72 33.07 5.72
CA THR A 731 -5.36 31.76 5.69
C THR A 731 -4.77 30.85 6.75
N THR A 732 -5.59 30.35 7.68
CA THR A 732 -5.13 29.45 8.75
C THR A 732 -5.17 28.00 8.28
N THR A 733 -4.08 27.25 8.45
CA THR A 733 -3.97 25.81 8.13
C THR A 733 -3.57 25.00 9.36
N GLY A 734 -4.10 23.78 9.49
CA GLY A 734 -3.70 22.82 10.53
C GLY A 734 -2.42 22.06 10.14
N ALA A 735 -1.61 21.66 11.11
CA ALA A 735 -0.36 20.92 10.87
C ALA A 735 -0.65 19.50 10.33
N GLY A 736 -0.63 19.34 9.01
CA GLY A 736 -0.80 18.05 8.33
C GLY A 736 0.53 17.34 8.13
N GLY A 737 0.65 16.10 8.62
CA GLY A 737 1.84 15.26 8.38
C GLY A 737 2.16 14.13 9.36
N GLN A 738 1.30 13.81 10.34
CA GLN A 738 1.69 12.93 11.44
C GLN A 738 1.38 11.44 11.23
N ASN A 739 2.39 10.59 11.45
CA ASN A 739 2.29 9.13 11.47
C ASN A 739 1.44 8.63 12.68
N SER A 740 1.02 7.35 12.67
CA SER A 740 0.15 6.79 13.74
C SER A 740 0.74 6.87 15.15
N TRP A 741 2.06 7.04 15.28
CA TRP A 741 2.77 7.29 16.52
C TRP A 741 2.65 8.75 16.95
N GLU A 742 2.87 9.69 16.04
CA GLU A 742 2.82 11.15 16.22
C GLU A 742 1.39 11.66 16.48
N ARG A 743 0.36 10.92 16.04
CA ARG A 743 -1.06 11.20 16.34
C ARG A 743 -1.49 10.84 17.78
N LEU A 744 -0.68 10.07 18.51
CA LEU A 744 -0.98 9.73 19.91
C LEU A 744 -0.65 10.93 20.80
N SER A 745 -1.49 11.22 21.80
CA SER A 745 -1.18 12.27 22.78
C SER A 745 0.22 12.08 23.37
N THR A 746 0.92 13.16 23.71
CA THR A 746 2.26 13.11 24.33
C THR A 746 2.29 12.19 25.55
N GLN A 747 1.19 12.15 26.32
CA GLN A 747 1.03 11.23 27.44
C GLN A 747 0.94 9.76 27.01
N THR A 748 0.25 9.47 25.91
CA THR A 748 0.13 8.13 25.34
C THR A 748 1.46 7.68 24.72
N GLN A 749 2.16 8.55 23.99
CA GLN A 749 3.52 8.29 23.49
C GLN A 749 4.47 7.95 24.63
N MET A 750 4.48 8.76 25.69
CA MET A 750 5.30 8.49 26.88
C MET A 750 4.98 7.14 27.53
N ARG A 751 3.72 6.71 27.56
CA ARG A 751 3.35 5.37 28.06
C ARG A 751 3.92 4.24 27.21
N PHE A 752 3.94 4.40 25.89
CA PHE A 752 4.54 3.42 24.98
C PHE A 752 6.06 3.36 25.11
N VAL A 753 6.74 4.51 25.23
CA VAL A 753 8.20 4.55 25.53
C VAL A 753 8.50 3.89 26.88
N GLN A 754 7.69 4.19 27.90
CA GLN A 754 7.82 3.56 29.23
C GLN A 754 7.56 2.06 29.18
N ALA A 755 6.55 1.60 28.45
CA ALA A 755 6.23 0.18 28.30
C ALA A 755 7.37 -0.57 27.58
N HIS A 756 7.89 -0.02 26.49
CA HIS A 756 9.06 -0.55 25.78
C HIS A 756 10.27 -0.67 26.72
N GLY A 757 10.63 0.42 27.39
CA GLY A 757 11.78 0.47 28.30
C GLY A 757 11.64 -0.47 29.50
N ALA A 758 10.44 -0.57 30.08
CA ALA A 758 10.16 -1.46 31.20
C ALA A 758 10.28 -2.94 30.81
N LEU A 759 9.66 -3.35 29.70
CA LEU A 759 9.72 -4.74 29.21
C LEU A 759 11.16 -5.12 28.83
N ALA A 760 11.88 -4.26 28.12
CA ALA A 760 13.28 -4.49 27.77
C ALA A 760 14.18 -4.59 29.01
N SER A 761 13.97 -3.74 30.02
CA SER A 761 14.71 -3.78 31.28
C SER A 761 14.42 -5.05 32.08
N ILE A 762 13.16 -5.49 32.15
CA ILE A 762 12.78 -6.75 32.80
C ILE A 762 13.50 -7.93 32.15
N ALA A 763 13.55 -7.98 30.81
CA ALA A 763 14.25 -9.03 30.10
C ALA A 763 15.76 -9.05 30.38
N PHE A 764 16.45 -7.92 30.20
CA PHE A 764 17.93 -7.87 30.23
C PHE A 764 18.56 -7.60 31.60
N VAL A 765 17.87 -6.90 32.50
CA VAL A 765 18.38 -6.57 33.84
C VAL A 765 17.91 -7.59 34.88
N ALA A 766 16.83 -8.32 34.66
CA ALA A 766 16.33 -9.30 35.61
C ALA A 766 16.37 -10.74 35.07
N ILE A 767 15.50 -11.09 34.12
CA ILE A 767 15.17 -12.50 33.86
C ILE A 767 16.34 -13.25 33.19
N LEU A 768 16.96 -12.68 32.15
CA LEU A 768 18.11 -13.28 31.46
C LEU A 768 19.30 -13.52 32.43
N PRO A 769 19.80 -12.52 33.18
CA PRO A 769 20.92 -12.72 34.10
C PRO A 769 20.57 -13.65 35.27
N ILE A 770 19.36 -13.59 35.84
CA ILE A 770 18.93 -14.52 36.91
C ILE A 770 18.97 -15.96 36.40
N GLY A 771 18.40 -16.24 35.22
CA GLY A 771 18.41 -17.58 34.65
C GLY A 771 19.83 -18.10 34.38
N ALA A 772 20.78 -17.21 34.04
CA ALA A 772 22.18 -17.58 33.84
C ALA A 772 22.98 -17.75 35.14
N ILE A 773 22.64 -17.00 36.20
CA ILE A 773 23.22 -17.14 37.55
C ILE A 773 22.77 -18.46 38.20
N LEU A 774 21.47 -18.80 38.07
CA LEU A 774 20.87 -19.99 38.67
C LEU A 774 21.62 -21.28 38.28
N VAL A 775 21.99 -21.43 37.00
CA VAL A 775 22.75 -22.61 36.50
C VAL A 775 24.13 -22.75 37.15
N ARG A 776 24.70 -21.67 37.71
CA ARG A 776 26.02 -21.69 38.35
C ARG A 776 25.98 -21.88 39.85
N LEU A 777 24.96 -21.35 40.52
CA LEU A 777 24.90 -21.31 41.97
C LEU A 777 24.01 -22.40 42.58
N ALA A 778 23.01 -22.88 41.84
CA ALA A 778 22.06 -23.86 42.34
C ALA A 778 22.35 -25.26 41.80
N SER A 779 21.96 -26.29 42.56
CA SER A 779 22.04 -27.70 42.15
C SER A 779 20.79 -28.44 42.64
N PHE A 780 19.79 -28.56 41.77
CA PHE A 780 18.55 -29.28 42.05
C PHE A 780 18.03 -30.02 40.80
N HIS A 781 17.15 -31.00 41.00
CA HIS A 781 16.56 -31.77 39.91
C HIS A 781 15.66 -30.87 39.04
N GLY A 782 15.96 -30.74 37.74
CA GLY A 782 15.23 -29.87 36.83
C GLY A 782 15.83 -28.48 36.59
N LEU A 783 17.03 -28.18 37.14
CA LEU A 783 17.72 -26.90 36.95
C LEU A 783 17.86 -26.46 35.47
N LEU A 784 18.10 -27.41 34.56
CA LEU A 784 18.19 -27.14 33.12
C LEU A 784 16.86 -26.64 32.54
N TRP A 785 15.75 -27.25 32.94
CA TRP A 785 14.41 -26.84 32.50
C TRP A 785 14.03 -25.47 33.08
N ALA A 786 14.42 -25.20 34.33
CA ALA A 786 14.26 -23.87 34.95
C ALA A 786 15.04 -22.79 34.17
N HIS A 787 16.29 -23.07 33.79
CA HIS A 787 17.08 -22.18 32.94
C HIS A 787 16.40 -21.95 31.59
N ALA A 788 16.09 -23.02 30.86
CA ALA A 788 15.47 -22.92 29.53
C ALA A 788 14.16 -22.12 29.57
N SER A 789 13.30 -22.39 30.55
CA SER A 789 12.01 -21.71 30.71
C SER A 789 12.18 -20.21 30.99
N LEU A 790 13.11 -19.83 31.88
CA LEU A 790 13.39 -18.43 32.17
C LEU A 790 13.97 -17.70 30.95
N GLN A 791 14.87 -18.34 30.18
CA GLN A 791 15.47 -17.72 28.99
C GLN A 791 14.44 -17.57 27.86
N ILE A 792 13.58 -18.55 27.62
CA ILE A 792 12.50 -18.47 26.62
C ILE A 792 11.48 -17.39 27.00
N PHE A 793 11.08 -17.35 28.27
CA PHE A 793 10.17 -16.32 28.76
C PHE A 793 10.76 -14.91 28.61
N ALA A 794 12.03 -14.73 28.97
CA ALA A 794 12.71 -13.45 28.79
C ALA A 794 12.79 -13.02 27.32
N TYR A 795 13.01 -13.98 26.40
CA TYR A 795 13.04 -13.70 24.98
C TYR A 795 11.66 -13.29 24.44
N ALA A 796 10.58 -13.95 24.88
CA ALA A 796 9.21 -13.55 24.53
C ALA A 796 8.88 -12.12 25.00
N VAL A 797 9.26 -11.77 26.24
CA VAL A 797 9.13 -10.40 26.76
C VAL A 797 9.94 -9.41 25.92
N PHE A 798 11.13 -9.80 25.47
CA PHE A 798 11.97 -8.94 24.62
C PHE A 798 11.42 -8.79 23.20
N ILE A 799 10.79 -9.81 22.60
CA ILE A 799 10.08 -9.68 21.31
C ILE A 799 8.97 -8.63 21.42
N ALA A 800 8.18 -8.67 22.50
CA ALA A 800 7.14 -7.66 22.74
C ALA A 800 7.74 -6.25 22.89
N ALA A 801 8.85 -6.10 23.62
CA ALA A 801 9.56 -4.84 23.73
C ALA A 801 10.09 -4.36 22.36
N ALA A 802 10.71 -5.23 21.58
CA ALA A 802 11.24 -4.89 20.25
C ALA A 802 10.13 -4.50 19.27
N GLY A 803 8.98 -5.19 19.30
CA GLY A 803 7.80 -4.83 18.50
C GLY A 803 7.30 -3.41 18.80
N LEU A 804 7.25 -3.02 20.08
CA LEU A 804 6.94 -1.64 20.49
C LEU A 804 8.01 -0.66 20.00
N GLY A 805 9.30 -1.01 20.09
CA GLY A 805 10.41 -0.20 19.60
C GLY A 805 10.34 0.08 18.09
N ILE A 806 10.05 -0.96 17.30
CA ILE A 806 9.88 -0.86 15.83
C ILE A 806 8.64 -0.04 15.48
N PHE A 807 7.54 -0.22 16.22
CA PHE A 807 6.33 0.57 16.03
C PHE A 807 6.56 2.07 16.26
N MET A 808 7.28 2.45 17.32
CA MET A 808 7.65 3.85 17.60
C MET A 808 8.63 4.44 16.58
N ALA A 809 9.41 3.59 15.90
CA ALA A 809 10.41 4.00 14.92
C ALA A 809 9.89 4.07 13.47
N LYS A 810 8.65 3.62 13.20
CA LYS A 810 8.03 3.68 11.86
C LYS A 810 7.68 5.13 11.50
N GLY A 811 8.48 5.72 10.59
CA GLY A 811 8.28 7.07 10.08
C GLY A 811 9.38 8.07 10.42
N GLY A 812 10.43 7.66 11.16
CA GLY A 812 11.57 8.51 11.50
C GLY A 812 12.94 7.84 11.34
N ALA A 813 14.02 8.61 11.41
CA ALA A 813 15.41 8.14 11.27
C ALA A 813 15.91 7.27 12.46
N TYR A 814 15.06 6.98 13.45
CA TYR A 814 15.42 6.29 14.69
C TYR A 814 15.90 4.85 14.52
N LEU A 815 15.57 4.18 13.40
CA LEU A 815 16.08 2.84 13.10
C LEU A 815 17.60 2.81 12.85
N ASN A 816 18.20 3.96 12.53
CA ASN A 816 19.64 4.11 12.32
C ASN A 816 20.41 4.46 13.62
N GLU A 817 19.72 4.63 14.74
CA GLU A 817 20.36 4.94 16.02
C GLU A 817 21.07 3.70 16.59
N PRO A 818 22.24 3.86 17.27
CA PRO A 818 22.98 2.74 17.85
C PRO A 818 22.14 1.86 18.77
N HIS A 819 21.18 2.44 19.51
CA HIS A 819 20.26 1.68 20.36
C HIS A 819 19.38 0.71 19.57
N ALA A 820 18.82 1.17 18.44
CA ALA A 820 17.96 0.37 17.58
C ALA A 820 18.76 -0.72 16.86
N ILE A 821 19.94 -0.38 16.34
CA ILE A 821 20.84 -1.34 15.65
C ILE A 821 21.28 -2.45 16.61
N ILE A 822 21.72 -2.10 17.83
CA ILE A 822 22.10 -3.09 18.84
C ILE A 822 20.88 -3.91 19.27
N GLY A 823 19.71 -3.28 19.45
CA GLY A 823 18.46 -3.95 19.79
C GLY A 823 18.04 -5.02 18.77
N MET A 824 18.09 -4.69 17.48
CA MET A 824 17.78 -5.61 16.38
C MET A 824 18.82 -6.75 16.28
N THR A 825 20.09 -6.44 16.52
CA THR A 825 21.16 -7.45 16.55
C THR A 825 20.96 -8.43 17.72
N LEU A 826 20.59 -7.92 18.90
CA LEU A 826 20.24 -8.75 20.06
C LEU A 826 19.02 -9.63 19.77
N LEU A 827 17.98 -9.08 19.13
CA LEU A 827 16.75 -9.80 18.78
C LEU A 827 17.05 -10.98 17.86
N GLY A 828 17.83 -10.75 16.79
CA GLY A 828 18.22 -11.78 15.84
C GLY A 828 19.18 -12.81 16.42
N THR A 829 20.15 -12.40 17.23
CA THR A 829 21.15 -13.35 17.79
C THR A 829 20.54 -14.23 18.90
N LEU A 830 19.65 -13.67 19.73
CA LEU A 830 18.96 -14.44 20.78
C LEU A 830 18.02 -15.53 20.21
N PHE A 831 17.47 -15.34 19.01
CA PHE A 831 16.66 -16.36 18.32
C PHE A 831 17.40 -17.69 18.19
N PHE A 832 18.70 -17.65 17.90
CA PHE A 832 19.52 -18.85 17.69
C PHE A 832 20.03 -19.48 18.99
N MET A 833 19.93 -18.80 20.12
CA MET A 833 20.49 -19.26 21.41
C MET A 833 19.88 -20.56 21.95
N PRO A 834 18.54 -20.79 21.89
CA PRO A 834 17.95 -22.06 22.31
C PRO A 834 18.49 -23.25 21.51
N PHE A 835 18.68 -23.10 20.20
CA PHE A 835 19.24 -24.15 19.34
C PHE A 835 20.70 -24.46 19.74
N LEU A 836 21.54 -23.44 19.91
CA LEU A 836 22.91 -23.61 20.39
C LEU A 836 22.96 -24.26 21.77
N GLY A 837 22.04 -23.92 22.67
CA GLY A 837 21.91 -24.51 24.00
C GLY A 837 21.57 -26.00 23.97
N THR A 838 20.63 -26.40 23.11
CA THR A 838 20.27 -27.83 22.94
C THR A 838 21.41 -28.66 22.34
N ILE A 839 22.10 -28.13 21.33
CA ILE A 839 23.27 -28.76 20.71
C ILE A 839 24.39 -28.93 21.74
N HIS A 840 24.73 -27.85 22.44
CA HIS A 840 25.71 -27.87 23.52
C HIS A 840 25.36 -28.94 24.58
N HIS A 841 24.12 -28.95 25.07
CA HIS A 841 23.70 -29.88 26.12
C HIS A 841 23.77 -31.35 25.68
N LYS A 842 23.28 -31.67 24.47
CA LYS A 842 23.32 -33.03 23.90
C LYS A 842 24.76 -33.53 23.75
N ILE A 843 25.67 -32.68 23.28
CA ILE A 843 27.09 -33.05 23.09
C ILE A 843 27.81 -33.16 24.44
N TYR A 844 27.55 -32.25 25.38
CA TYR A 844 28.17 -32.28 26.70
C TYR A 844 27.79 -33.55 27.48
N LYS A 845 26.53 -34.00 27.40
CA LYS A 845 26.11 -35.29 27.97
C LYS A 845 26.86 -36.50 27.38
N LYS A 846 27.29 -36.43 26.12
CA LYS A 846 28.05 -37.52 25.46
C LYS A 846 29.55 -37.48 25.80
N VAL A 847 30.17 -36.30 25.72
CA VAL A 847 31.62 -36.14 25.79
C VAL A 847 32.12 -35.89 27.23
N GLN A 848 31.24 -35.45 28.13
CA GLN A 848 31.55 -35.11 29.54
C GLN A 848 32.68 -34.06 29.68
N LYS A 849 32.96 -33.30 28.61
CA LYS A 849 33.92 -32.18 28.57
C LYS A 849 33.35 -31.03 27.73
N ARG A 850 33.80 -29.80 28.00
CA ARG A 850 33.42 -28.62 27.19
C ARG A 850 33.94 -28.80 25.76
N THR A 851 33.04 -28.65 24.79
CA THR A 851 33.35 -28.69 23.35
C THR A 851 33.26 -27.27 22.77
N VAL A 852 33.60 -27.12 21.48
CA VAL A 852 33.49 -25.82 20.78
C VAL A 852 32.09 -25.22 20.94
N TRP A 853 31.04 -26.03 20.79
CA TRP A 853 29.65 -25.61 20.99
C TRP A 853 29.34 -25.14 22.42
N SER A 854 30.02 -25.70 23.42
CA SER A 854 29.93 -25.20 24.80
C SER A 854 30.48 -23.79 24.92
N TYR A 855 31.64 -23.53 24.31
CA TYR A 855 32.25 -22.21 24.35
C TYR A 855 31.43 -21.18 23.56
N VAL A 856 30.92 -21.53 22.38
CA VAL A 856 30.07 -20.64 21.58
C VAL A 856 28.80 -20.25 22.35
N HIS A 857 28.04 -21.21 22.89
CA HIS A 857 26.80 -20.90 23.62
C HIS A 857 27.08 -20.06 24.89
N ILE A 858 28.08 -20.44 25.68
CA ILE A 858 28.40 -19.75 26.95
C ILE A 858 28.97 -18.35 26.70
N PHE A 859 29.91 -18.20 25.76
CA PHE A 859 30.57 -16.93 25.49
C PHE A 859 29.60 -15.95 24.84
N THR A 860 28.90 -16.36 23.79
CA THR A 860 27.94 -15.50 23.12
C THR A 860 26.81 -15.10 24.07
N GLY A 861 26.32 -16.01 24.91
CA GLY A 861 25.32 -15.69 25.95
C GLY A 861 25.81 -14.62 26.94
N ARG A 862 27.08 -14.67 27.37
CA ARG A 862 27.67 -13.63 28.26
C ARG A 862 27.72 -12.27 27.58
N VAL A 863 28.15 -12.24 26.32
CA VAL A 863 28.26 -10.99 25.54
C VAL A 863 26.87 -10.37 25.33
N LEU A 864 25.86 -11.15 24.94
CA LEU A 864 24.53 -10.60 24.67
C LEU A 864 23.86 -10.03 25.93
N VAL A 865 24.02 -10.66 27.10
CA VAL A 865 23.44 -10.13 28.36
C VAL A 865 24.06 -8.79 28.72
N ILE A 866 25.40 -8.67 28.65
CA ILE A 866 26.10 -7.41 28.95
C ILE A 866 25.75 -6.34 27.91
N LEU A 867 25.77 -6.70 26.63
CA LEU A 867 25.44 -5.78 25.53
C LEU A 867 24.00 -5.28 25.63
N GLY A 868 23.05 -6.12 26.05
CA GLY A 868 21.67 -5.73 26.31
C GLY A 868 21.50 -4.79 27.50
N MET A 869 22.25 -4.97 28.59
CA MET A 869 22.26 -4.02 29.71
C MET A 869 22.83 -2.66 29.30
N ILE A 870 23.89 -2.65 28.47
CA ILE A 870 24.43 -1.41 27.87
C ILE A 870 23.39 -0.78 26.94
N ASN A 871 22.72 -1.59 26.12
CA ASN A 871 21.73 -1.12 25.19
C ASN A 871 20.52 -0.49 25.88
N GLY A 872 20.06 -1.03 27.02
CA GLY A 872 19.01 -0.38 27.82
C GLY A 872 19.45 0.99 28.37
N GLY A 873 20.73 1.16 28.71
CA GLY A 873 21.29 2.47 29.07
C GLY A 873 21.32 3.45 27.88
N LEU A 874 21.65 2.97 26.68
CA LEU A 874 21.56 3.76 25.44
C LEU A 874 20.11 4.14 25.12
N GLY A 875 19.15 3.24 25.36
CA GLY A 875 17.73 3.50 25.19
C GLY A 875 17.19 4.59 26.14
N LEU A 876 17.61 4.58 27.40
CA LEU A 876 17.27 5.65 28.36
C LEU A 876 17.88 7.00 27.98
N ARG A 877 19.09 6.98 27.40
CA ARG A 877 19.74 8.18 26.86
C ARG A 877 18.99 8.71 25.62
N LEU A 878 18.60 7.81 24.71
CA LEU A 878 17.83 8.14 23.51
C LEU A 878 16.44 8.72 23.87
N ALA A 879 15.81 8.17 24.92
CA ALA A 879 14.51 8.62 25.41
C ALA A 879 14.56 9.89 26.30
N ALA A 880 15.75 10.49 26.50
CA ALA A 880 15.97 11.62 27.41
C ALA A 880 15.28 11.42 28.79
N ALA A 881 15.34 10.20 29.33
CA ALA A 881 14.53 9.81 30.48
C ALA A 881 14.83 10.68 31.72
N GLN A 882 13.83 10.84 32.60
CA GLN A 882 14.01 11.62 33.84
C GLN A 882 15.13 11.02 34.69
N ARG A 883 15.85 11.89 35.42
CA ARG A 883 17.01 11.52 36.25
C ARG A 883 16.70 10.41 37.26
N SER A 884 15.45 10.32 37.74
CA SER A 884 14.95 9.24 38.60
C SER A 884 15.04 7.87 37.93
N TYR A 885 14.62 7.74 36.67
CA TYR A 885 14.70 6.49 35.90
C TYR A 885 16.14 6.11 35.57
N LEU A 886 17.01 7.08 35.26
CA LEU A 886 18.44 6.82 35.04
C LEU A 886 19.11 6.28 36.30
N ILE A 887 18.81 6.87 37.46
CA ILE A 887 19.34 6.42 38.76
C ILE A 887 18.81 5.01 39.07
N ALA A 888 17.49 4.79 38.94
CA ALA A 888 16.89 3.49 39.20
C ALA A 888 17.50 2.39 38.31
N TYR A 889 17.50 2.59 36.99
CA TYR A 889 18.09 1.65 36.05
C TYR A 889 19.58 1.41 36.34
N GLY A 890 20.35 2.48 36.55
CA GLY A 890 21.79 2.38 36.83
C GLY A 890 22.11 1.58 38.09
N VAL A 891 21.33 1.76 39.17
CA VAL A 891 21.49 0.99 40.41
C VAL A 891 21.16 -0.49 40.19
N PHE A 892 20.01 -0.81 39.59
CA PHE A 892 19.60 -2.19 39.38
C PHE A 892 20.50 -2.92 38.36
N ALA A 893 20.81 -2.30 37.23
CA ALA A 893 21.70 -2.86 36.22
C ALA A 893 23.14 -2.99 36.74
N GLY A 894 23.61 -2.03 37.54
CA GLY A 894 24.93 -2.09 38.17
C GLY A 894 25.04 -3.24 39.17
N LEU A 895 24.09 -3.35 40.10
CA LEU A 895 24.07 -4.43 41.10
C LEU A 895 23.93 -5.81 40.44
N MET A 896 23.02 -5.96 39.47
CA MET A 896 22.87 -7.21 38.74
C MET A 896 24.11 -7.52 37.89
N GLY A 897 24.70 -6.53 37.24
CA GLY A 897 25.92 -6.69 36.45
C GLY A 897 27.09 -7.19 37.30
N VAL A 898 27.30 -6.59 38.48
CA VAL A 898 28.33 -7.03 39.44
C VAL A 898 28.04 -8.44 39.93
N ALA A 899 26.79 -8.77 40.28
CA ALA A 899 26.43 -10.13 40.69
C ALA A 899 26.66 -11.14 39.55
N TYR A 900 26.22 -10.82 38.33
CA TYR A 900 26.39 -11.66 37.14
C TYR A 900 27.87 -11.92 36.84
N ILE A 901 28.69 -10.87 36.80
CA ILE A 901 30.14 -10.98 36.57
C ILE A 901 30.83 -11.73 37.72
N GLY A 902 30.47 -11.43 38.97
CA GLY A 902 31.00 -12.11 40.15
C GLY A 902 30.77 -13.63 40.11
N THR A 903 29.60 -14.08 39.65
CA THR A 903 29.32 -15.52 39.49
C THR A 903 30.06 -16.16 38.33
N ILE A 904 30.42 -15.40 37.28
CA ILE A 904 31.32 -15.88 36.21
C ILE A 904 32.68 -16.19 36.83
N PHE A 905 33.27 -15.24 37.56
CA PHE A 905 34.59 -15.40 38.18
C PHE A 905 34.60 -16.50 39.25
N PHE A 906 33.60 -16.52 40.14
CA PHE A 906 33.47 -17.55 41.17
C PHE A 906 33.32 -18.95 40.56
N GLY A 907 32.53 -19.08 39.48
CA GLY A 907 32.34 -20.36 38.78
C GLY A 907 33.61 -20.87 38.10
N GLU A 908 34.40 -20.00 37.48
CA GLU A 908 35.69 -20.41 36.88
C GLU A 908 36.78 -20.63 37.96
N TYR A 909 36.77 -19.87 39.07
CA TYR A 909 37.67 -20.08 40.20
C TYR A 909 37.43 -21.43 40.89
N LYS A 910 36.18 -21.76 41.22
CA LYS A 910 35.82 -23.06 41.82
C LYS A 910 36.25 -24.23 40.92
N ARG A 911 36.12 -24.07 39.61
CA ARG A 911 36.55 -25.07 38.63
C ARG A 911 38.08 -25.17 38.50
N SER A 912 38.82 -24.08 38.72
CA SER A 912 40.29 -24.09 38.75
C SER A 912 40.87 -24.77 40.00
N GLN A 913 40.06 -24.97 41.04
CA GLN A 913 40.45 -25.67 42.26
C GLN A 913 40.14 -27.17 42.26
N GLU A 914 39.49 -27.71 41.23
CA GLU A 914 39.33 -29.16 41.09
C GLU A 914 40.68 -29.79 40.69
N PRO A 915 41.24 -30.73 41.49
CA PRO A 915 42.53 -31.35 41.18
C PRO A 915 42.48 -32.07 39.83
N LEU A 916 43.49 -31.85 39.00
CA LEU A 916 43.72 -32.66 37.80
C LEU A 916 43.77 -34.15 38.20
N PRO A 917 43.05 -35.06 37.51
CA PRO A 917 43.21 -36.49 37.72
C PRO A 917 44.68 -36.88 37.43
N ASN A 918 45.32 -37.54 38.40
CA ASN A 918 46.69 -38.00 38.35
C ASN A 918 47.03 -38.72 37.03
N ALA A 919 47.93 -38.11 36.24
CA ALA A 919 48.67 -38.78 35.19
C ALA A 919 49.95 -39.38 35.79
N ALA A 920 49.82 -40.53 36.46
CA ALA A 920 50.96 -41.36 36.86
C ALA A 920 50.55 -42.83 37.01
N ALA A 921 50.46 -43.52 35.88
CA ALA A 921 50.67 -44.97 35.78
C ALA A 921 50.99 -45.31 34.32
N SER A 922 52.23 -45.04 33.92
CA SER A 922 52.85 -45.57 32.71
C SER A 922 54.09 -46.35 33.13
N SER A 923 54.02 -47.68 33.09
CA SER A 923 55.13 -48.56 32.65
C SER A 923 54.77 -50.04 32.73
N THR A 924 54.54 -50.67 31.58
CA THR A 924 54.90 -52.05 31.16
C THR A 924 54.23 -52.30 29.79
N VAL A 925 54.91 -52.12 28.64
CA VAL A 925 55.94 -52.96 27.97
C VAL A 925 55.37 -54.22 27.28
N TYR A 926 55.46 -54.21 25.94
CA TYR A 926 55.50 -55.31 24.93
C TYR A 926 54.18 -56.08 24.66
N HIS A 927 53.81 -56.51 23.45
CA HIS A 927 54.52 -56.77 22.19
C HIS A 927 53.58 -56.70 20.94
N ASP A 928 54.21 -56.81 19.77
CA ASP A 928 53.77 -56.61 18.38
C ASP A 928 53.19 -57.93 17.73
N PRO A 929 53.13 -58.15 16.40
CA PRO A 929 51.91 -58.21 15.56
C PRO A 929 51.67 -59.56 14.82
N LYS A 930 50.50 -59.76 14.19
CA LYS A 930 50.33 -60.23 12.78
C LYS A 930 48.92 -60.76 12.39
N GLN A 931 48.56 -60.37 11.17
CA GLN A 931 47.89 -61.11 10.06
C GLN A 931 46.41 -61.56 10.12
N LEU A 932 45.62 -60.88 9.27
CA LEU A 932 44.95 -61.34 8.03
C LEU A 932 44.28 -62.74 7.92
N SER A 933 43.15 -62.70 7.19
CA SER A 933 42.20 -63.75 6.76
C SER A 933 41.10 -64.03 7.81
N ARG A 934 39.81 -64.16 7.47
CA ARG A 934 39.21 -64.65 6.22
C ARG A 934 37.72 -64.25 6.14
N GLU A 935 37.26 -64.21 4.89
CA GLU A 935 35.92 -64.08 4.33
C GLU A 935 34.73 -64.82 4.99
N GLU A 936 33.56 -64.35 4.56
CA GLU A 936 32.30 -65.07 4.29
C GLU A 936 31.36 -65.41 5.45
N SER A 937 30.21 -64.73 5.46
CA SER A 937 28.93 -65.25 4.93
C SER A 937 27.75 -64.69 5.73
N GLY A 938 26.71 -64.33 5.00
CA GLY A 938 25.44 -63.86 5.55
C GLY A 938 24.47 -63.53 4.43
N SER A 939 24.14 -64.53 3.62
CA SER A 939 22.96 -64.46 2.76
C SER A 939 21.73 -64.60 3.65
N ASP A 940 20.91 -63.56 3.70
CA ASP A 940 19.56 -63.63 4.24
C ASP A 940 18.61 -64.04 3.10
N ALA A 941 17.74 -65.00 3.39
CA ALA A 941 16.72 -65.49 2.48
C ALA A 941 15.36 -64.90 2.88
N SER A 942 14.74 -64.22 1.92
CA SER A 942 13.30 -64.11 1.62
C SER A 942 12.27 -64.47 2.70
N HIS A 943 11.31 -63.57 2.93
CA HIS A 943 9.86 -63.74 2.64
C HIS A 943 9.10 -62.51 3.20
N GLU A 944 8.51 -61.68 2.33
CA GLU A 944 7.07 -61.64 1.99
C GLU A 944 6.19 -60.77 2.92
N THR A 945 5.64 -59.72 2.30
CA THR A 945 4.19 -59.45 2.18
C THR A 945 3.43 -58.76 3.33
N MET A 946 2.80 -57.64 2.95
CA MET A 946 1.56 -57.01 3.47
C MET A 946 1.51 -56.56 4.93
N LEU A 947 1.52 -55.24 5.17
CA LEU A 947 0.32 -54.38 5.37
C LEU A 947 0.74 -52.93 5.64
#